data_AF-A0A0P7UIW8-F1
#
_entry.id   AF-A0A0P7UIW8-F1
#
_cell.length_a   1.000
_cell.length_b   1.000
_cell.length_c   1.000
_cell.angle_alpha   90.00
_cell.angle_beta   90.00
_cell.angle_gamma   90.00
#
_symmetry.space_group_name_H-M   'P 1'
#
loop_
_entity.id
_entity.type
_entity.pdbx_description
1 polymer ?
#
loop_
_entity_poly.entity_id
_entity_poly.type
_entity_poly.pdbx_seq_one_letter_code
_entity_poly.pdbx_strand_id
1 'polypeptide(L)'
;MASFSDYSSLNRAQLTFDYLHTNSTTHEFLFGALAELVDNARDANATRIDIYTEKRLDLRGGYTLCFLDDGTGMDPNEAKQVIQFGKSSKRSPESTHIGQYGNGLKSGSMRIGKDFILFTKKDNMLTCLFLSRTFHEEEGLDEVIVPLPTWDNTNMQPVTQDPEKFAIETELIYKYSPFQTEAQLMEQFRKIEGESGTLVIIYNLKLMDTREPELDVETDHQDIVMAGVAPEGVKPERRSFRAYAAVLYIDPRMRIFIQGHKVRTKRLSCCLYKPRVYKYTSTRFKTRAEQEVKKADHLAKIAEEKAREAESKSLAVELKLAGDLSREARAMLRKAQESATMLRQEADMKRKILESKQKALKEPKELSFIFGVNIDQRELDGMFIYNCSRLIKMYEKVGPQLEGGMACGGVVGVVDVPYLVLEPTHNKQDFADAKEYRHLLKAMGEHLAQYWKDVAIAQKGIVKFWDEFGYLSANWNQPPSNELRYKRRRAMEIPVTIQCDKCLKWRTLPFQLDAVDKRYPDSWVCLMNPDSTQDRCDAPEQKQNLPVGVLRKDTKSVEDKQREISEKIKQQQEKLEALQKTTTIKSQADMKKLPLEVSMKPVEESNSQGTLGSEKVGRPRSPPLPAMIKNAPSRPPLAKPPPLSRRPSTPARAHKSCGPPPPPPPVRREEPPAKGRTVAVAKAEPKLTPAPRSQSRPTGGSSASANRRGAVKQTPTTSSQRKRAAQEELSEEEEDEEDEEVQESREEEAHPRKTKTAAEKRGKTALKKSEPKRAKVTEVRAQTAEGSVVMEVRPSFRFLPLSRDLCGVPPVLADKGLLVEVKVNKEWFTGRVAAVEANKQSIRWKVKFDYVPTTSTPRDRWVVKGSEEVRLMRPPSPVPQSPDTREEVEAERAPATMEPDTTQPGTSREVLDSLVVMMRTFLRYFFPPDFRIPKDDVNTMTAEELIAFPMKEYFQQYELGLQSLCNSYQSRADARTRAVEEKSNSAEARLRESEEKLQKLRTNIVALLQKVQEDIDINTDDELDAYIEDLLTKGD
;
A
#
# COMPACT_ATOMS: atom_id res chain seq x y z
N MET A 1 17.11 -4.01 24.40
CA MET A 1 15.72 -4.53 24.46
C MET A 1 15.07 -3.99 25.73
N ALA A 2 13.75 -3.80 25.75
CA ALA A 2 13.03 -3.30 26.94
C ALA A 2 11.61 -3.88 26.98
N SER A 3 11.49 -5.16 27.33
CA SER A 3 10.22 -5.77 27.73
C SER A 3 10.16 -5.77 29.27
N PHE A 4 8.98 -5.48 29.83
CA PHE A 4 8.78 -5.46 31.29
C PHE A 4 8.83 -6.87 31.91
N SER A 5 8.40 -7.87 31.14
CA SER A 5 8.49 -9.29 31.47
C SER A 5 8.98 -10.10 30.27
N ASP A 6 9.07 -11.42 30.41
CA ASP A 6 8.99 -12.30 29.26
C ASP A 6 7.56 -12.27 28.68
N TYR A 7 7.47 -12.45 27.36
CA TYR A 7 6.23 -12.54 26.57
C TYR A 7 6.21 -13.80 25.68
N SER A 8 7.12 -14.76 25.90
CA SER A 8 7.24 -16.02 25.15
C SER A 8 5.93 -16.82 25.09
N SER A 9 5.11 -16.76 26.14
CA SER A 9 3.83 -17.44 26.30
C SER A 9 2.62 -16.72 25.70
N LEU A 10 2.80 -15.51 25.14
CA LEU A 10 1.70 -14.77 24.49
C LEU A 10 1.51 -15.22 23.05
N ASN A 11 0.24 -15.39 22.66
CA ASN A 11 -0.16 -15.68 21.28
C ASN A 11 0.39 -14.61 20.32
N ARG A 12 0.95 -15.06 19.19
CA ARG A 12 1.49 -14.19 18.14
C ARG A 12 0.52 -14.11 16.98
N ALA A 13 0.49 -12.96 16.28
CA ALA A 13 -0.14 -12.90 14.97
C ALA A 13 0.66 -13.77 13.99
N GLN A 14 0.00 -14.73 13.35
CA GLN A 14 0.57 -15.63 12.35
C GLN A 14 0.08 -15.25 10.95
N LEU A 15 0.78 -15.72 9.92
CA LEU A 15 0.40 -15.55 8.51
C LEU A 15 -0.06 -16.90 7.98
N THR A 16 -1.32 -16.97 7.56
CA THR A 16 -1.84 -18.13 6.85
C THR A 16 -1.48 -18.07 5.37
N PHE A 17 -1.47 -19.23 4.71
CA PHE A 17 -1.29 -19.40 3.29
C PHE A 17 -2.21 -18.48 2.45
N ASP A 18 -3.50 -18.40 2.80
CA ASP A 18 -4.49 -17.56 2.11
C ASP A 18 -4.18 -16.05 2.20
N TYR A 19 -3.37 -15.61 3.17
CA TYR A 19 -2.90 -14.23 3.24
C TYR A 19 -2.01 -13.87 2.04
N LEU A 20 -1.27 -14.83 1.47
CA LEU A 20 -0.47 -14.59 0.25
C LEU A 20 -1.37 -14.19 -0.93
N HIS A 21 -2.55 -14.81 -1.05
CA HIS A 21 -3.54 -14.37 -2.03
C HIS A 21 -4.12 -13.01 -1.66
N THR A 22 -4.60 -12.86 -0.42
CA THR A 22 -5.24 -11.62 0.05
C THR A 22 -4.34 -10.40 -0.21
N ASN A 23 -3.05 -10.52 0.11
CA ASN A 23 -2.01 -9.51 -0.11
C ASN A 23 -1.80 -9.15 -1.59
N SER A 24 -1.92 -10.13 -2.50
CA SER A 24 -1.80 -9.90 -3.95
C SER A 24 -2.93 -9.07 -4.56
N THR A 25 -4.12 -9.09 -3.94
CA THR A 25 -5.31 -8.37 -4.47
C THR A 25 -5.15 -6.84 -4.47
N THR A 26 -4.14 -6.30 -3.78
CA THR A 26 -3.84 -4.87 -3.76
C THR A 26 -3.47 -4.29 -5.13
N HIS A 27 -3.05 -5.13 -6.08
CA HIS A 27 -2.56 -4.75 -7.41
C HIS A 27 -3.59 -5.00 -8.51
N GLU A 28 -4.58 -4.11 -8.62
CA GLU A 28 -5.49 -4.06 -9.77
C GLU A 28 -4.72 -3.79 -11.07
N PHE A 29 -3.82 -2.80 -11.06
CA PHE A 29 -2.93 -2.50 -12.18
C PHE A 29 -1.70 -3.41 -12.17
N LEU A 30 -1.65 -4.39 -13.08
CA LEU A 30 -0.65 -5.45 -13.10
C LEU A 30 0.79 -4.94 -13.24
N PHE A 31 1.06 -3.91 -14.06
CA PHE A 31 2.41 -3.32 -14.11
C PHE A 31 2.85 -2.66 -12.81
N GLY A 32 1.92 -2.29 -11.92
CA GLY A 32 2.24 -1.86 -10.56
C GLY A 32 2.91 -2.96 -9.75
N ALA A 33 2.48 -4.22 -9.94
CA ALA A 33 3.11 -5.40 -9.34
C ALA A 33 4.50 -5.69 -9.93
N LEU A 34 4.70 -5.51 -11.25
CA LEU A 34 6.03 -5.65 -11.87
C LEU A 34 6.98 -4.57 -11.35
N ALA A 35 6.51 -3.32 -11.22
CA ALA A 35 7.32 -2.20 -10.74
C ALA A 35 7.74 -2.33 -9.27
N GLU A 36 7.06 -3.12 -8.44
CA GLU A 36 7.56 -3.46 -7.09
C GLU A 36 8.93 -4.18 -7.14
N LEU A 37 9.18 -5.01 -8.16
CA LEU A 37 10.47 -5.70 -8.32
C LEU A 37 11.54 -4.74 -8.87
N VAL A 38 11.18 -3.88 -9.83
CA VAL A 38 12.08 -2.83 -10.36
C VAL A 38 12.49 -1.83 -9.27
N ASP A 39 11.56 -1.49 -8.36
CA ASP A 39 11.85 -0.64 -7.19
C ASP A 39 12.86 -1.29 -6.24
N ASN A 40 12.78 -2.62 -6.03
CA ASN A 40 13.71 -3.32 -5.14
C ASN A 40 15.15 -3.32 -5.71
N ALA A 41 15.31 -3.54 -7.02
CA ALA A 41 16.59 -3.48 -7.71
C ALA A 41 17.20 -2.07 -7.70
N ARG A 42 16.37 -1.03 -7.95
CA ARG A 42 16.79 0.38 -7.82
C ARG A 42 17.26 0.69 -6.39
N ASP A 43 16.52 0.24 -5.38
CA ASP A 43 16.89 0.37 -3.96
C ASP A 43 18.03 -0.57 -3.54
N ALA A 44 18.52 -1.45 -4.42
CA ALA A 44 19.74 -2.25 -4.24
C ALA A 44 20.93 -1.66 -5.03
N ASN A 45 20.81 -0.41 -5.47
CA ASN A 45 21.82 0.35 -6.23
C ASN A 45 22.23 -0.26 -7.59
N ALA A 46 21.40 -1.13 -8.18
CA ALA A 46 21.67 -1.75 -9.47
C ALA A 46 21.91 -0.71 -10.59
N THR A 47 22.91 -0.95 -11.43
CA THR A 47 23.19 -0.19 -12.66
C THR A 47 22.30 -0.66 -13.83
N ARG A 48 21.79 -1.89 -13.74
CA ARG A 48 21.06 -2.60 -14.78
C ARG A 48 20.05 -3.58 -14.16
N ILE A 49 18.87 -3.64 -14.77
CA ILE A 49 17.92 -4.74 -14.58
C ILE A 49 17.47 -5.27 -15.95
N ASP A 50 17.53 -6.58 -16.13
CA ASP A 50 16.95 -7.30 -17.26
C ASP A 50 15.64 -7.97 -16.85
N ILE A 51 14.60 -7.70 -17.63
CA ILE A 51 13.24 -8.22 -17.42
C ILE A 51 12.87 -9.01 -18.67
N TYR A 52 12.86 -10.33 -18.57
CA TYR A 52 12.79 -11.23 -19.72
C TYR A 52 11.92 -12.45 -19.43
N THR A 53 11.49 -13.15 -20.49
CA THR A 53 10.69 -14.38 -20.36
C THR A 53 11.43 -15.60 -20.88
N GLU A 54 11.47 -16.67 -20.09
CA GLU A 54 12.03 -17.97 -20.49
C GLU A 54 10.88 -18.95 -20.80
N LYS A 55 10.82 -19.48 -22.04
CA LYS A 55 9.70 -20.34 -22.46
C LYS A 55 9.74 -21.70 -21.73
N ARG A 56 8.63 -22.03 -21.08
CA ARG A 56 8.43 -23.20 -20.22
C ARG A 56 6.99 -23.70 -20.39
N LEU A 57 6.78 -24.49 -21.45
CA LEU A 57 5.46 -25.03 -21.83
C LEU A 57 4.90 -26.03 -20.80
N ASP A 58 5.76 -26.52 -19.91
CA ASP A 58 5.45 -27.34 -18.74
C ASP A 58 4.80 -26.56 -17.58
N LEU A 59 4.89 -25.22 -17.58
CA LEU A 59 4.41 -24.35 -16.51
C LEU A 59 3.18 -23.55 -16.94
N ARG A 60 2.29 -23.21 -16.00
CA ARG A 60 1.07 -22.46 -16.30
C ARG A 60 1.41 -21.07 -16.85
N GLY A 61 0.92 -20.76 -18.04
CA GLY A 61 1.24 -19.54 -18.79
C GLY A 61 2.28 -19.73 -19.90
N GLY A 62 2.94 -20.89 -19.99
CA GLY A 62 3.87 -21.25 -21.07
C GLY A 62 5.26 -20.60 -20.99
N TYR A 63 5.49 -19.73 -20.02
CA TYR A 63 6.79 -19.10 -19.75
C TYR A 63 6.93 -18.68 -18.28
N THR A 64 8.17 -18.43 -17.85
CA THR A 64 8.48 -17.77 -16.58
C THR A 64 8.86 -16.31 -16.83
N LEU A 65 8.55 -15.42 -15.88
CA LEU A 65 8.95 -14.01 -15.93
C LEU A 65 10.13 -13.79 -14.98
N CYS A 66 11.27 -13.39 -15.53
CA CYS A 66 12.54 -13.25 -14.85
C CYS A 66 12.93 -11.78 -14.69
N PHE A 67 13.46 -11.43 -13.52
CA PHE A 67 14.02 -10.11 -13.17
C PHE A 67 15.44 -10.33 -12.65
N LEU A 68 16.45 -9.91 -13.40
CA LEU A 68 17.87 -10.04 -13.06
C LEU A 68 18.47 -8.66 -12.83
N ASP A 69 19.07 -8.40 -11.67
CA ASP A 69 19.76 -7.15 -11.33
C ASP A 69 21.22 -7.35 -10.91
N ASP A 70 22.04 -6.32 -11.19
CA ASP A 70 23.45 -6.19 -10.79
C ASP A 70 23.61 -5.37 -9.48
N GLY A 71 22.62 -5.41 -8.60
CA GLY A 71 22.63 -4.71 -7.31
C GLY A 71 23.49 -5.39 -6.25
N THR A 72 23.43 -4.87 -5.02
CA THR A 72 24.22 -5.37 -3.87
C THR A 72 23.95 -6.82 -3.45
N GLY A 73 22.94 -7.47 -4.02
CA GLY A 73 22.43 -8.76 -3.55
C GLY A 73 21.94 -8.72 -2.10
N MET A 74 21.83 -9.90 -1.49
CA MET A 74 21.45 -10.09 -0.09
C MET A 74 22.23 -11.26 0.54
N ASP A 75 22.60 -11.12 1.81
CA ASP A 75 23.17 -12.22 2.61
C ASP A 75 22.04 -13.10 3.21
N PRO A 76 22.34 -14.28 3.79
CA PRO A 76 21.31 -15.17 4.32
C PRO A 76 20.41 -14.55 5.41
N ASN A 77 20.91 -13.57 6.19
CA ASN A 77 20.12 -12.88 7.20
C ASN A 77 19.23 -11.80 6.58
N GLU A 78 19.67 -11.15 5.51
CA GLU A 78 18.83 -10.26 4.69
C GLU A 78 17.77 -11.03 3.90
N ALA A 79 18.12 -12.15 3.27
CA ALA A 79 17.18 -13.04 2.60
C ALA A 79 16.10 -13.57 3.57
N LYS A 80 16.48 -13.96 4.80
CA LYS A 80 15.54 -14.33 5.87
C LYS A 80 14.64 -13.18 6.35
N GLN A 81 14.99 -11.92 6.05
CA GLN A 81 14.14 -10.76 6.31
C GLN A 81 13.17 -10.46 5.16
N VAL A 82 13.43 -10.95 3.95
CA VAL A 82 12.50 -10.83 2.81
C VAL A 82 11.14 -11.45 3.14
N ILE A 83 11.10 -12.57 3.86
CA ILE A 83 9.85 -13.21 4.31
C ILE A 83 9.20 -12.57 5.54
N GLN A 84 9.86 -11.62 6.21
CA GLN A 84 9.27 -10.90 7.35
C GLN A 84 8.35 -9.80 6.80
N PHE A 85 7.04 -9.92 7.00
CA PHE A 85 6.06 -8.94 6.51
C PHE A 85 6.09 -7.66 7.36
N GLY A 86 5.95 -6.49 6.71
CA GLY A 86 6.00 -5.18 7.37
C GLY A 86 7.39 -4.70 7.80
N LYS A 87 8.44 -5.51 7.64
CA LYS A 87 9.82 -5.16 8.01
C LYS A 87 10.61 -4.64 6.80
N SER A 88 11.23 -3.48 6.94
CA SER A 88 12.23 -2.96 6.00
C SER A 88 13.33 -2.23 6.76
N SER A 89 14.59 -2.60 6.50
CA SER A 89 15.76 -1.84 6.95
C SER A 89 15.85 -0.47 6.29
N LYS A 90 15.20 -0.28 5.13
CA LYS A 90 15.19 0.96 4.34
C LYS A 90 14.23 2.02 4.88
N ARG A 91 13.46 1.72 5.94
CA ARG A 91 12.46 2.62 6.54
C ARG A 91 13.09 3.60 7.55
N SER A 92 13.59 4.74 7.07
CA SER A 92 13.98 5.88 7.91
C SER A 92 13.26 7.17 7.47
N PRO A 93 13.13 8.20 8.33
CA PRO A 93 12.46 9.45 7.96
C PRO A 93 13.15 10.26 6.85
N GLU A 94 14.42 9.95 6.59
CA GLU A 94 15.30 10.58 5.61
C GLU A 94 15.56 9.67 4.40
N SER A 95 14.91 8.50 4.30
CA SER A 95 15.22 7.55 3.23
C SER A 95 14.72 8.01 1.85
N THR A 96 15.64 7.99 0.90
CA THR A 96 15.39 8.13 -0.54
C THR A 96 14.94 6.81 -1.20
N HIS A 97 15.02 5.69 -0.46
CA HIS A 97 14.56 4.37 -0.87
C HIS A 97 13.04 4.29 -0.96
N ILE A 98 12.54 3.56 -1.97
CA ILE A 98 11.11 3.39 -2.27
C ILE A 98 10.47 2.28 -1.40
N GLY A 99 11.26 1.30 -0.97
CA GLY A 99 10.87 0.05 -0.30
C GLY A 99 10.57 0.18 1.20
N GLN A 100 9.76 1.15 1.62
CA GLN A 100 9.51 1.41 3.04
C GLN A 100 8.61 0.37 3.75
N TYR A 101 7.65 -0.25 3.05
CA TYR A 101 6.62 -1.11 3.68
C TYR A 101 7.04 -2.56 3.95
N GLY A 102 8.18 -3.03 3.41
CA GLY A 102 8.60 -4.42 3.61
C GLY A 102 7.67 -5.48 3.00
N ASN A 103 6.93 -5.14 1.94
CA ASN A 103 5.91 -6.04 1.36
C ASN A 103 5.91 -6.14 -0.18
N GLY A 104 6.51 -5.19 -0.90
CA GLY A 104 6.41 -5.05 -2.36
C GLY A 104 6.64 -6.34 -3.16
N LEU A 105 7.73 -7.06 -2.88
CA LEU A 105 8.03 -8.33 -3.54
C LEU A 105 6.91 -9.37 -3.33
N LYS A 106 6.32 -9.45 -2.14
CA LYS A 106 5.32 -10.48 -1.78
C LYS A 106 3.94 -10.18 -2.36
N SER A 107 3.52 -8.91 -2.38
CA SER A 107 2.27 -8.52 -3.04
C SER A 107 2.42 -8.58 -4.57
N GLY A 108 3.56 -8.15 -5.11
CA GLY A 108 3.84 -8.15 -6.54
C GLY A 108 3.96 -9.54 -7.16
N SER A 109 4.84 -10.40 -6.63
CA SER A 109 5.05 -11.76 -7.17
C SER A 109 3.79 -12.62 -7.14
N MET A 110 3.04 -12.61 -6.02
CA MET A 110 1.79 -13.37 -5.86
C MET A 110 0.62 -12.81 -6.68
N ARG A 111 0.74 -11.57 -7.21
CA ARG A 111 -0.19 -11.02 -8.20
C ARG A 111 0.11 -11.53 -9.60
N ILE A 112 1.38 -11.64 -9.98
CA ILE A 112 1.84 -12.03 -11.33
C ILE A 112 1.77 -13.56 -11.51
N GLY A 113 2.22 -14.31 -10.51
CA GLY A 113 2.29 -15.77 -10.54
C GLY A 113 1.54 -16.46 -9.41
N LYS A 114 1.66 -17.79 -9.37
CA LYS A 114 1.31 -18.61 -8.20
C LYS A 114 2.54 -18.83 -7.32
N ASP A 115 3.71 -18.92 -7.93
CA ASP A 115 4.96 -19.35 -7.31
C ASP A 115 6.09 -18.40 -7.71
N PHE A 116 7.07 -18.18 -6.84
CA PHE A 116 8.35 -17.57 -7.23
C PHE A 116 9.54 -18.22 -6.52
N ILE A 117 10.69 -18.16 -7.18
CA ILE A 117 11.99 -18.53 -6.64
C ILE A 117 12.97 -17.38 -6.87
N LEU A 118 13.82 -17.11 -5.89
CA LEU A 118 14.77 -16.00 -5.87
C LEU A 118 16.16 -16.53 -5.59
N PHE A 119 17.11 -16.16 -6.44
CA PHE A 119 18.54 -16.42 -6.28
C PHE A 119 19.23 -15.09 -5.98
N THR A 120 20.14 -15.06 -5.03
CA THR A 120 20.88 -13.84 -4.70
C THR A 120 22.30 -14.17 -4.26
N LYS A 121 23.22 -13.25 -4.56
CA LYS A 121 24.65 -13.41 -4.35
C LYS A 121 25.20 -12.16 -3.67
N LYS A 122 25.92 -12.32 -2.56
CA LYS A 122 26.59 -11.26 -1.79
C LYS A 122 27.66 -11.90 -0.91
N ASP A 123 28.79 -11.21 -0.69
CA ASP A 123 29.86 -11.62 0.24
C ASP A 123 30.30 -13.10 0.12
N ASN A 124 30.44 -13.57 -1.12
CA ASN A 124 30.75 -14.97 -1.49
C ASN A 124 29.72 -16.03 -1.04
N MET A 125 28.50 -15.64 -0.65
CA MET A 125 27.40 -16.55 -0.38
C MET A 125 26.38 -16.55 -1.52
N LEU A 126 25.84 -17.73 -1.83
CA LEU A 126 24.74 -17.96 -2.76
C LEU A 126 23.51 -18.37 -1.95
N THR A 127 22.47 -17.53 -1.92
CA THR A 127 21.23 -17.84 -1.18
C THR A 127 20.08 -18.04 -2.15
N CYS A 128 19.31 -19.12 -1.95
CA CYS A 128 18.06 -19.36 -2.65
C CYS A 128 16.89 -19.16 -1.69
N LEU A 129 15.83 -18.46 -2.11
CA LEU A 129 14.58 -18.27 -1.37
C LEU A 129 13.44 -18.76 -2.25
N PHE A 130 12.65 -19.72 -1.76
CA PHE A 130 11.59 -20.34 -2.53
C PHE A 130 10.20 -20.18 -1.90
N LEU A 131 9.31 -19.40 -2.55
CA LEU A 131 7.91 -19.25 -2.14
C LEU A 131 6.99 -19.86 -3.21
N SER A 132 6.72 -21.16 -3.08
CA SER A 132 5.71 -21.84 -3.89
C SER A 132 4.39 -21.99 -3.12
N ARG A 133 3.30 -21.44 -3.67
CA ARG A 133 1.95 -21.79 -3.22
C ARG A 133 1.52 -23.18 -3.68
N THR A 134 2.08 -23.69 -4.78
CA THR A 134 1.81 -25.04 -5.27
C THR A 134 2.22 -26.11 -4.25
N PHE A 135 3.41 -25.98 -3.65
CA PHE A 135 3.85 -26.78 -2.50
C PHE A 135 2.82 -26.79 -1.35
N HIS A 136 2.33 -25.61 -0.94
CA HIS A 136 1.36 -25.50 0.17
C HIS A 136 -0.01 -26.10 -0.18
N GLU A 137 -0.49 -25.90 -1.41
CA GLU A 137 -1.78 -26.44 -1.88
C GLU A 137 -1.76 -27.96 -2.01
N GLU A 138 -0.62 -28.56 -2.37
CA GLU A 138 -0.48 -30.01 -2.54
C GLU A 138 -0.21 -30.75 -1.21
N GLU A 139 0.62 -30.19 -0.32
CA GLU A 139 0.92 -30.77 1.00
C GLU A 139 -0.08 -30.34 2.10
N GLY A 140 -1.09 -29.53 1.76
CA GLY A 140 -2.19 -29.13 2.64
C GLY A 140 -1.80 -28.16 3.78
N LEU A 141 -0.82 -27.28 3.54
CA LEU A 141 -0.20 -26.42 4.55
C LEU A 141 -0.91 -25.07 4.70
N ASP A 142 -1.38 -24.77 5.92
CA ASP A 142 -1.94 -23.44 6.27
C ASP A 142 -0.87 -22.44 6.75
N GLU A 143 0.26 -22.89 7.29
CA GLU A 143 1.39 -22.00 7.63
C GLU A 143 2.28 -21.72 6.42
N VAL A 144 2.80 -20.48 6.30
CA VAL A 144 3.70 -20.08 5.20
C VAL A 144 5.13 -20.56 5.46
N ILE A 145 5.49 -21.71 4.88
CA ILE A 145 6.83 -22.33 4.93
C ILE A 145 7.64 -21.92 3.69
N VAL A 146 8.90 -21.51 3.89
CA VAL A 146 9.79 -21.01 2.81
C VAL A 146 11.18 -21.63 2.93
N PRO A 147 11.58 -22.53 2.01
CA PRO A 147 12.95 -23.00 1.91
C PRO A 147 13.94 -21.86 1.65
N LEU A 148 15.01 -21.83 2.45
CA LEU A 148 16.08 -20.82 2.42
C LEU A 148 17.50 -21.43 2.47
N PRO A 149 17.86 -22.37 1.57
CA PRO A 149 19.21 -22.95 1.53
C PRO A 149 20.27 -21.95 1.05
N THR A 150 21.49 -22.09 1.55
CA THR A 150 22.66 -21.26 1.24
C THR A 150 23.88 -22.12 0.90
N TRP A 151 24.69 -21.70 -0.06
CA TRP A 151 25.97 -22.32 -0.44
C TRP A 151 27.10 -21.28 -0.40
N ASP A 152 28.35 -21.73 -0.26
CA ASP A 152 29.55 -20.91 -0.48
C ASP A 152 29.94 -20.89 -1.96
N ASN A 153 30.22 -19.71 -2.50
CA ASN A 153 30.50 -19.48 -3.93
C ASN A 153 31.91 -19.94 -4.37
N THR A 154 32.82 -20.28 -3.44
CA THR A 154 34.17 -20.79 -3.77
C THR A 154 34.21 -22.30 -3.87
N ASN A 155 33.53 -23.02 -2.98
CA ASN A 155 33.59 -24.49 -2.89
C ASN A 155 32.26 -25.20 -3.18
N MET A 156 31.18 -24.44 -3.42
CA MET A 156 29.82 -24.92 -3.68
C MET A 156 29.26 -25.84 -2.58
N GLN A 157 29.75 -25.74 -1.34
CA GLN A 157 29.25 -26.52 -0.21
C GLN A 157 28.08 -25.83 0.51
N PRO A 158 27.16 -26.60 1.11
CA PRO A 158 26.10 -26.07 1.97
C PRO A 158 26.62 -25.25 3.16
N VAL A 159 26.09 -24.05 3.34
CA VAL A 159 26.34 -23.18 4.50
C VAL A 159 25.15 -23.31 5.45
N THR A 160 25.17 -24.35 6.28
CA THR A 160 24.12 -24.64 7.26
C THR A 160 24.69 -25.11 8.61
N GLN A 161 23.94 -24.87 9.68
CA GLN A 161 24.17 -25.51 10.99
C GLN A 161 23.34 -26.80 11.17
N ASP A 162 22.39 -27.02 10.26
CA ASP A 162 21.42 -28.12 10.27
C ASP A 162 21.38 -28.77 8.87
N PRO A 163 22.07 -29.91 8.69
CA PRO A 163 22.11 -30.62 7.41
C PRO A 163 20.77 -31.27 7.02
N GLU A 164 19.96 -31.69 7.99
CA GLU A 164 18.67 -32.35 7.73
C GLU A 164 17.66 -31.33 7.20
N LYS A 165 17.57 -30.15 7.83
CA LYS A 165 16.81 -29.02 7.32
C LYS A 165 17.26 -28.63 5.91
N PHE A 166 18.56 -28.52 5.67
CA PHE A 166 19.08 -28.13 4.35
C PHE A 166 18.69 -29.13 3.26
N ALA A 167 18.78 -30.44 3.54
CA ALA A 167 18.36 -31.48 2.61
C ALA A 167 16.85 -31.40 2.31
N ILE A 168 16.01 -31.19 3.33
CA ILE A 168 14.56 -31.00 3.14
C ILE A 168 14.29 -29.74 2.29
N GLU A 169 15.00 -28.64 2.53
CA GLU A 169 14.84 -27.40 1.77
C GLU A 169 15.23 -27.53 0.30
N THR A 170 16.30 -28.27 -0.02
CA THR A 170 16.71 -28.51 -1.42
C THR A 170 15.80 -29.53 -2.11
N GLU A 171 15.38 -30.61 -1.45
CA GLU A 171 14.40 -31.57 -2.00
C GLU A 171 13.05 -30.91 -2.30
N LEU A 172 12.56 -29.99 -1.45
CA LEU A 172 11.36 -29.21 -1.75
C LEU A 172 11.52 -28.31 -2.99
N ILE A 173 12.70 -27.74 -3.20
CA ILE A 173 13.02 -26.97 -4.42
C ILE A 173 13.06 -27.90 -5.64
N TYR A 174 13.67 -29.08 -5.55
CA TYR A 174 13.75 -30.03 -6.67
C TYR A 174 12.39 -30.64 -7.02
N LYS A 175 11.50 -30.83 -6.04
CA LYS A 175 10.13 -31.34 -6.23
C LYS A 175 9.18 -30.30 -6.83
N TYR A 176 9.24 -29.04 -6.41
CA TYR A 176 8.21 -28.03 -6.71
C TYR A 176 8.65 -26.83 -7.57
N SER A 177 9.96 -26.61 -7.76
CA SER A 177 10.46 -25.50 -8.58
C SER A 177 10.63 -25.91 -10.05
N PRO A 178 10.89 -24.95 -10.96
CA PRO A 178 11.24 -25.25 -12.36
C PRO A 178 12.58 -25.98 -12.55
N PHE A 179 13.32 -26.24 -11.47
CA PHE A 179 14.69 -26.75 -11.43
C PHE A 179 14.76 -27.99 -10.53
N GLN A 180 14.87 -29.17 -11.15
CA GLN A 180 14.71 -30.48 -10.51
C GLN A 180 16.03 -31.09 -10.03
N THR A 181 17.14 -30.34 -10.14
CA THR A 181 18.49 -30.80 -9.76
C THR A 181 19.36 -29.62 -9.31
N GLU A 182 20.36 -29.89 -8.48
CA GLU A 182 21.35 -28.88 -8.07
C GLU A 182 22.04 -28.23 -9.28
N ALA A 183 22.39 -29.00 -10.31
CA ALA A 183 23.02 -28.48 -11.53
C ALA A 183 22.15 -27.42 -12.25
N GLN A 184 20.84 -27.64 -12.34
CA GLN A 184 19.89 -26.67 -12.90
C GLN A 184 19.69 -25.45 -12.00
N LEU A 185 19.78 -25.64 -10.67
CA LEU A 185 19.72 -24.57 -9.68
C LEU A 185 20.96 -23.65 -9.77
N MET A 186 22.15 -24.24 -9.89
CA MET A 186 23.42 -23.53 -10.04
C MET A 186 23.59 -22.85 -11.40
N GLU A 187 22.85 -23.27 -12.43
CA GLU A 187 22.70 -22.49 -13.67
C GLU A 187 22.03 -21.14 -13.41
N GLN A 188 21.07 -21.05 -12.48
CA GLN A 188 20.39 -19.79 -12.17
C GLN A 188 21.30 -18.83 -11.40
N PHE A 189 22.12 -19.33 -10.47
CA PHE A 189 23.17 -18.51 -9.84
C PHE A 189 24.23 -18.05 -10.85
N ARG A 190 24.58 -18.86 -11.86
CA ARG A 190 25.54 -18.47 -12.91
C ARG A 190 25.02 -17.41 -13.89
N LYS A 191 23.70 -17.15 -13.93
CA LYS A 191 23.13 -15.96 -14.61
C LYS A 191 23.46 -14.64 -13.89
N ILE A 192 23.90 -14.68 -12.62
CA ILE A 192 24.39 -13.50 -11.89
C ILE A 192 25.90 -13.37 -12.14
N GLU A 193 26.25 -12.71 -13.25
CA GLU A 193 27.63 -12.57 -13.72
C GLU A 193 28.57 -11.82 -12.75
N GLY A 194 28.01 -10.93 -11.91
CA GLY A 194 28.77 -10.09 -10.98
C GLY A 194 29.21 -10.79 -9.69
N GLU A 195 29.97 -10.07 -8.86
CA GLU A 195 30.30 -10.50 -7.49
C GLU A 195 29.06 -10.47 -6.56
N SER A 196 28.07 -9.64 -6.89
CA SER A 196 26.75 -9.61 -6.25
C SER A 196 25.63 -9.39 -7.28
N GLY A 197 24.39 -9.62 -6.85
CA GLY A 197 23.17 -9.39 -7.66
C GLY A 197 22.00 -10.23 -7.19
N THR A 198 20.85 -10.09 -7.86
CA THR A 198 19.62 -10.87 -7.58
C THR A 198 18.91 -11.29 -8.86
N LEU A 199 18.39 -12.52 -8.88
CA LEU A 199 17.53 -13.06 -9.93
C LEU A 199 16.22 -13.56 -9.31
N VAL A 200 15.11 -12.92 -9.64
CA VAL A 200 13.75 -13.36 -9.25
C VAL A 200 13.07 -14.00 -10.45
N ILE A 201 12.59 -15.23 -10.30
CA ILE A 201 11.84 -15.97 -11.32
C ILE A 201 10.43 -16.23 -10.81
N ILE A 202 9.44 -15.58 -11.44
CA ILE A 202 8.02 -15.79 -11.16
C ILE A 202 7.46 -16.76 -12.19
N TYR A 203 6.71 -17.75 -11.75
CA TYR A 203 6.15 -18.78 -12.62
C TYR A 203 4.74 -19.22 -12.19
N ASN A 204 4.16 -20.14 -12.96
CA ASN A 204 2.75 -20.50 -12.90
C ASN A 204 1.87 -19.23 -12.95
N LEU A 205 2.03 -18.46 -14.02
CA LEU A 205 1.45 -17.13 -14.23
C LEU A 205 -0.08 -17.17 -14.11
N LYS A 206 -0.69 -16.03 -13.77
CA LYS A 206 -2.14 -15.89 -13.83
C LYS A 206 -2.63 -15.96 -15.27
N LEU A 207 -3.80 -16.56 -15.46
CA LEU A 207 -4.48 -16.67 -16.75
C LEU A 207 -5.79 -15.88 -16.72
N MET A 208 -6.19 -15.38 -17.88
CA MET A 208 -7.53 -14.85 -18.15
C MET A 208 -8.52 -16.01 -18.35
N ASP A 209 -9.82 -15.71 -18.46
CA ASP A 209 -10.86 -16.70 -18.76
C ASP A 209 -10.67 -17.39 -20.13
N THR A 210 -9.94 -16.74 -21.07
CA THR A 210 -9.49 -17.34 -22.35
C THR A 210 -8.44 -18.43 -22.17
N ARG A 211 -7.90 -18.60 -20.96
CA ARG A 211 -6.74 -19.44 -20.57
C ARG A 211 -5.38 -18.95 -21.06
N GLU A 212 -5.31 -17.77 -21.67
CA GLU A 212 -4.06 -17.09 -22.00
C GLU A 212 -3.52 -16.31 -20.79
N PRO A 213 -2.20 -16.08 -20.68
CA PRO A 213 -1.64 -15.25 -19.61
C PRO A 213 -2.12 -13.79 -19.71
N GLU A 214 -2.24 -13.09 -18.57
CA GLU A 214 -2.59 -11.66 -18.54
C GLU A 214 -1.53 -10.75 -19.20
N LEU A 215 -0.32 -11.28 -19.41
CA LEU A 215 0.81 -10.62 -20.05
C LEU A 215 1.10 -11.29 -21.40
N ASP A 216 0.96 -10.50 -22.46
CA ASP A 216 1.31 -10.82 -23.84
C ASP A 216 2.77 -10.46 -24.11
N VAL A 217 3.53 -11.41 -24.65
CA VAL A 217 4.94 -11.26 -25.05
C VAL A 217 5.18 -11.75 -26.48
N GLU A 218 4.10 -12.00 -27.23
CA GLU A 218 4.14 -12.53 -28.60
C GLU A 218 3.73 -11.49 -29.64
N THR A 219 2.87 -10.51 -29.31
CA THR A 219 2.56 -9.38 -30.20
C THR A 219 3.75 -8.44 -30.44
N ASP A 220 4.59 -8.23 -29.43
CA ASP A 220 5.87 -7.50 -29.55
C ASP A 220 6.95 -8.20 -28.73
N HIS A 221 7.88 -8.88 -29.41
CA HIS A 221 9.00 -9.58 -28.78
C HIS A 221 10.02 -8.67 -28.10
N GLN A 222 9.89 -7.34 -28.18
CA GLN A 222 10.69 -6.37 -27.44
C GLN A 222 9.96 -5.81 -26.20
N ASP A 223 8.71 -6.18 -25.94
CA ASP A 223 7.90 -5.62 -24.86
C ASP A 223 7.25 -6.71 -23.98
N ILE A 224 6.52 -6.26 -22.96
CA ILE A 224 5.55 -7.03 -22.19
C ILE A 224 4.27 -6.20 -22.19
N VAL A 225 3.21 -6.75 -22.78
CA VAL A 225 1.97 -6.04 -23.14
C VAL A 225 0.81 -6.56 -22.29
N MET A 226 -0.14 -5.69 -21.92
CA MET A 226 -1.40 -6.15 -21.30
C MET A 226 -2.26 -6.87 -22.34
N ALA A 227 -2.54 -8.15 -22.13
CA ALA A 227 -3.38 -8.94 -23.01
C ALA A 227 -4.85 -8.45 -23.03
N GLY A 228 -5.55 -8.62 -24.14
CA GLY A 228 -6.97 -8.24 -24.30
C GLY A 228 -7.27 -6.72 -24.36
N VAL A 229 -6.30 -5.84 -24.12
CA VAL A 229 -6.53 -4.38 -24.06
C VAL A 229 -6.49 -3.75 -25.46
N ALA A 230 -7.63 -3.28 -25.98
CA ALA A 230 -7.70 -2.51 -27.22
C ALA A 230 -6.80 -1.26 -27.18
N PRO A 231 -6.13 -0.88 -28.29
CA PRO A 231 -5.15 0.21 -28.29
C PRO A 231 -5.78 1.61 -28.29
N GLU A 232 -7.04 1.75 -28.72
CA GLU A 232 -7.66 3.06 -28.95
C GLU A 232 -8.09 3.73 -27.63
N GLY A 233 -7.67 4.99 -27.44
CA GLY A 233 -7.94 5.78 -26.23
C GLY A 233 -7.15 5.38 -24.97
N VAL A 234 -6.52 4.19 -24.95
CA VAL A 234 -5.70 3.71 -23.83
C VAL A 234 -4.32 4.35 -23.88
N LYS A 235 -3.86 4.90 -22.74
CA LYS A 235 -2.55 5.54 -22.64
C LYS A 235 -1.42 4.49 -22.69
N PRO A 236 -0.29 4.74 -23.40
CA PRO A 236 0.73 3.72 -23.67
C PRO A 236 1.21 2.97 -22.42
N GLU A 237 1.46 3.70 -21.35
CA GLU A 237 1.95 3.24 -20.05
C GLU A 237 0.97 2.31 -19.30
N ARG A 238 -0.29 2.21 -19.78
CA ARG A 238 -1.29 1.27 -19.26
C ARG A 238 -1.42 -0.02 -20.07
N ARG A 239 -0.76 -0.12 -21.23
CA ARG A 239 -0.74 -1.31 -22.10
C ARG A 239 0.67 -1.85 -22.37
N SER A 240 1.68 -1.00 -22.49
CA SER A 240 3.08 -1.34 -22.76
C SER A 240 3.93 -1.18 -21.50
N PHE A 241 4.61 -2.24 -21.07
CA PHE A 241 5.50 -2.17 -19.92
C PHE A 241 6.77 -1.37 -20.26
N ARG A 242 7.26 -1.45 -21.51
CA ARG A 242 8.34 -0.61 -22.06
C ARG A 242 8.01 0.88 -22.00
N ALA A 243 6.76 1.28 -22.26
CA ALA A 243 6.32 2.66 -22.06
C ALA A 243 6.32 3.05 -20.58
N TYR A 244 5.71 2.23 -19.71
CA TYR A 244 5.63 2.51 -18.26
C TYR A 244 7.02 2.59 -17.60
N ALA A 245 7.87 1.60 -17.84
CA ALA A 245 9.25 1.55 -17.35
C ALA A 245 10.09 2.75 -17.82
N ALA A 246 9.81 3.31 -18.99
CA ALA A 246 10.52 4.49 -19.49
C ALA A 246 10.26 5.75 -18.64
N VAL A 247 9.12 5.86 -17.97
CA VAL A 247 8.73 7.03 -17.15
C VAL A 247 8.58 6.71 -15.66
N LEU A 248 8.85 5.46 -15.24
CA LEU A 248 8.65 4.97 -13.87
C LEU A 248 9.42 5.76 -12.80
N TYR A 249 10.55 6.36 -13.18
CA TYR A 249 11.37 7.20 -12.31
C TYR A 249 11.58 8.60 -12.89
N ILE A 250 11.47 9.65 -12.07
CA ILE A 250 11.67 11.04 -12.52
C ILE A 250 13.13 11.28 -12.94
N ASP A 251 14.06 10.72 -12.16
CA ASP A 251 15.49 10.64 -12.45
C ASP A 251 15.91 9.17 -12.60
N PRO A 252 15.87 8.61 -13.82
CA PRO A 252 16.37 7.28 -14.13
C PRO A 252 17.91 7.24 -14.14
N ARG A 253 18.47 6.20 -13.51
CA ARG A 253 19.91 5.92 -13.41
C ARG A 253 20.21 4.46 -13.73
N MET A 254 19.58 3.54 -13.00
CA MET A 254 19.49 2.12 -13.37
C MET A 254 18.93 2.01 -14.79
N ARG A 255 19.60 1.22 -15.64
CA ARG A 255 19.17 0.90 -16.99
C ARG A 255 18.17 -0.25 -16.92
N ILE A 256 17.04 -0.13 -17.61
CA ILE A 256 16.06 -1.21 -17.70
C ILE A 256 16.19 -1.83 -19.10
N PHE A 257 16.21 -3.15 -19.17
CA PHE A 257 16.13 -3.92 -20.41
C PHE A 257 14.88 -4.81 -20.35
N ILE A 258 14.12 -4.88 -21.44
CA ILE A 258 12.94 -5.74 -21.57
C ILE A 258 13.18 -6.65 -22.77
N GLN A 259 13.06 -7.96 -22.58
CA GLN A 259 13.38 -9.00 -23.58
C GLN A 259 14.76 -8.77 -24.23
N GLY A 260 15.77 -8.47 -23.40
CA GLY A 260 17.14 -8.15 -23.83
C GLY A 260 17.34 -6.79 -24.53
N HIS A 261 16.27 -6.06 -24.85
CA HIS A 261 16.30 -4.77 -25.55
C HIS A 261 16.18 -3.59 -24.58
N LYS A 262 17.06 -2.60 -24.67
CA LYS A 262 17.12 -1.49 -23.70
C LYS A 262 15.86 -0.64 -23.72
N VAL A 263 15.34 -0.29 -22.55
CA VAL A 263 14.26 0.69 -22.42
C VAL A 263 14.86 2.09 -22.48
N ARG A 264 14.35 2.93 -23.39
CA ARG A 264 14.73 4.34 -23.50
C ARG A 264 13.98 5.14 -22.45
N THR A 265 14.51 5.10 -21.22
CA THR A 265 14.04 5.91 -20.10
C THR A 265 14.05 7.40 -20.43
N LYS A 266 13.16 8.17 -19.80
CA LYS A 266 12.92 9.57 -20.09
C LYS A 266 12.73 10.36 -18.80
N ARG A 267 13.56 11.39 -18.61
CA ARG A 267 13.21 12.50 -17.72
C ARG A 267 12.13 13.32 -18.43
N LEU A 268 10.87 13.26 -17.96
CA LEU A 268 9.73 13.87 -18.65
C LEU A 268 9.91 15.39 -18.87
N SER A 269 10.56 16.09 -17.94
CA SER A 269 10.90 17.52 -18.05
C SER A 269 11.75 17.88 -19.27
N CYS A 270 12.52 16.92 -19.83
CA CYS A 270 13.32 17.09 -21.04
C CYS A 270 12.50 16.93 -22.34
N CYS A 271 11.35 16.26 -22.28
CA CYS A 271 10.61 15.77 -23.44
C CYS A 271 9.47 16.70 -23.87
N LEU A 272 9.55 17.99 -23.51
CA LEU A 272 8.44 18.94 -23.58
C LEU A 272 8.91 20.29 -24.15
N TYR A 273 8.05 20.96 -24.90
CA TYR A 273 8.25 22.33 -25.36
C TYR A 273 8.13 23.33 -24.20
N LYS A 274 9.11 24.24 -24.11
CA LYS A 274 9.22 25.32 -23.13
C LYS A 274 8.86 24.89 -21.69
N PRO A 275 9.66 23.95 -21.12
CA PRO A 275 9.51 23.58 -19.73
C PRO A 275 9.82 24.77 -18.82
N ARG A 276 8.99 24.99 -17.79
CA ARG A 276 9.18 25.98 -16.73
C ARG A 276 9.01 25.33 -15.37
N VAL A 277 9.76 25.79 -14.38
CA VAL A 277 9.65 25.33 -12.98
C VAL A 277 9.04 26.42 -12.10
N TYR A 278 8.08 26.04 -11.26
CA TYR A 278 7.44 26.90 -10.26
C TYR A 278 7.72 26.32 -8.87
N LYS A 279 8.03 27.20 -7.91
CA LYS A 279 8.26 26.82 -6.52
C LYS A 279 6.99 26.98 -5.71
N TYR A 280 6.55 25.90 -5.08
CA TYR A 280 5.39 25.87 -4.20
C TYR A 280 5.85 25.56 -2.77
N THR A 281 5.85 26.58 -1.91
CA THR A 281 6.17 26.46 -0.48
C THR A 281 5.07 25.69 0.24
N SER A 282 5.38 24.53 0.82
CA SER A 282 4.40 23.67 1.48
C SER A 282 4.45 23.84 3.00
N THR A 283 3.34 24.29 3.59
CA THR A 283 3.19 24.42 5.05
C THR A 283 3.34 23.07 5.75
N ARG A 284 2.72 22.01 5.22
CA ARG A 284 2.81 20.63 5.73
C ARG A 284 4.24 20.06 5.66
N PHE A 285 5.00 20.39 4.62
CA PHE A 285 6.41 19.99 4.53
C PHE A 285 7.23 20.64 5.64
N LYS A 286 7.01 21.95 5.89
CA LYS A 286 7.66 22.67 6.99
C LYS A 286 7.29 22.10 8.37
N THR A 287 6.00 22.00 8.70
CA THR A 287 5.58 21.60 10.06
C THR A 287 6.00 20.17 10.42
N ARG A 288 5.99 19.23 9.46
CA ARG A 288 6.47 17.86 9.70
C ARG A 288 8.00 17.79 9.81
N ALA A 289 8.76 18.64 9.10
CA ALA A 289 10.21 18.74 9.30
C ALA A 289 10.56 19.30 10.70
N GLU A 290 9.79 20.28 11.19
CA GLU A 290 9.92 20.82 12.55
C GLU A 290 9.60 19.76 13.61
N GLN A 291 8.58 18.91 13.39
CA GLN A 291 8.26 17.78 14.26
C GLN A 291 9.38 16.73 14.33
N GLU A 292 9.95 16.34 13.18
CA GLU A 292 11.05 15.37 13.13
C GLU A 292 12.38 15.91 13.71
N VAL A 293 12.60 17.23 13.69
CA VAL A 293 13.68 17.89 14.44
C VAL A 293 13.40 17.86 15.94
N LYS A 294 12.21 18.26 16.42
CA LYS A 294 11.85 18.23 17.85
C LYS A 294 11.98 16.83 18.45
N LYS A 295 11.59 15.80 17.69
CA LYS A 295 11.73 14.40 18.08
C LYS A 295 13.18 13.93 18.16
N ALA A 296 14.04 14.38 17.25
CA ALA A 296 15.48 14.10 17.33
C ALA A 296 16.14 14.85 18.50
N ASP A 297 15.72 16.07 18.80
CA ASP A 297 16.20 16.88 19.92
C ASP A 297 15.91 16.22 21.28
N HIS A 298 14.68 15.78 21.47
CA HIS A 298 14.27 15.02 22.66
C HIS A 298 15.04 13.69 22.81
N LEU A 299 15.21 12.93 21.73
CA LEU A 299 15.98 11.69 21.74
C LEU A 299 17.48 11.90 21.99
N ALA A 300 18.06 13.00 21.50
CA ALA A 300 19.44 13.37 21.77
C ALA A 300 19.65 13.77 23.24
N LYS A 301 18.72 14.55 23.83
CA LYS A 301 18.74 14.92 25.25
C LYS A 301 18.68 13.72 26.17
N ILE A 302 17.74 12.79 25.94
CA ILE A 302 17.64 11.54 26.73
C ILE A 302 18.91 10.69 26.62
N ALA A 303 19.56 10.64 25.45
CA ALA A 303 20.80 9.89 25.28
C ALA A 303 21.98 10.57 26.00
N GLU A 304 22.10 11.90 25.88
CA GLU A 304 23.10 12.72 26.57
C GLU A 304 22.98 12.65 28.10
N GLU A 305 21.76 12.70 28.63
CA GLU A 305 21.48 12.53 30.06
C GLU A 305 21.90 11.14 30.56
N LYS A 306 21.60 10.08 29.80
CA LYS A 306 22.03 8.70 30.12
C LYS A 306 23.53 8.50 30.03
N ALA A 307 24.20 9.11 29.05
CA ALA A 307 25.66 9.08 28.94
C ALA A 307 26.30 9.73 30.18
N ARG A 308 25.87 10.94 30.52
CA ARG A 308 26.36 11.69 31.69
C ARG A 308 26.08 10.98 33.01
N GLU A 309 24.91 10.34 33.15
CA GLU A 309 24.57 9.53 34.33
C GLU A 309 25.48 8.30 34.43
N ALA A 310 25.78 7.62 33.32
CA ALA A 310 26.67 6.46 33.28
C ALA A 310 28.14 6.84 33.55
N GLU A 311 28.62 7.95 33.01
CA GLU A 311 29.95 8.52 33.30
C GLU A 311 30.09 8.89 34.78
N SER A 312 29.10 9.58 35.34
CA SER A 312 29.06 9.92 36.77
C SER A 312 29.02 8.66 37.65
N LYS A 313 28.27 7.63 37.26
CA LYS A 313 28.27 6.31 37.92
C LYS A 313 29.63 5.62 37.81
N SER A 314 30.31 5.70 36.67
CA SER A 314 31.65 5.12 36.47
C SER A 314 32.67 5.76 37.41
N LEU A 315 32.77 7.09 37.42
CA LEU A 315 33.65 7.85 38.32
C LEU A 315 33.30 7.59 39.80
N ALA A 316 32.02 7.47 40.15
CA ALA A 316 31.58 7.16 41.50
C ALA A 316 31.79 5.69 41.91
N VAL A 317 32.00 4.77 40.96
CA VAL A 317 32.43 3.39 41.21
C VAL A 317 33.95 3.35 41.37
N GLU A 318 34.69 4.07 40.52
CA GLU A 318 36.14 4.22 40.57
C GLU A 318 36.61 4.77 41.92
N LEU A 319 36.05 5.90 42.37
CA LEU A 319 36.35 6.50 43.67
C LEU A 319 36.01 5.60 44.87
N LYS A 320 35.05 4.67 44.73
CA LYS A 320 34.72 3.68 45.77
C LYS A 320 35.64 2.46 45.77
N LEU A 321 36.28 2.17 44.64
CA LEU A 321 37.14 1.00 44.43
C LEU A 321 38.63 1.36 44.37
N ALA A 322 38.99 2.63 44.63
CA ALA A 322 40.35 3.21 44.52
C ALA A 322 41.43 2.60 45.44
N GLY A 323 41.15 1.48 46.11
CA GLY A 323 42.12 0.64 46.81
C GLY A 323 41.81 -0.87 46.75
N ASP A 324 40.72 -1.30 46.09
CA ASP A 324 40.38 -2.72 45.97
C ASP A 324 40.94 -3.33 44.68
N LEU A 325 42.05 -4.06 44.82
CA LEU A 325 42.68 -4.80 43.73
C LEU A 325 41.99 -6.15 43.42
N SER A 326 40.83 -6.47 44.00
CA SER A 326 40.09 -7.68 43.70
C SER A 326 39.77 -7.82 42.20
N ARG A 327 39.63 -9.07 41.73
CA ARG A 327 39.24 -9.37 40.35
C ARG A 327 37.83 -8.87 40.04
N GLU A 328 36.97 -8.83 41.06
CA GLU A 328 35.55 -8.47 40.97
C GLU A 328 35.37 -6.95 40.91
N ALA A 329 36.07 -6.18 41.75
CA ALA A 329 36.15 -4.72 41.63
C ALA A 329 36.65 -4.29 40.24
N ARG A 330 37.77 -4.88 39.79
CA ARG A 330 38.35 -4.60 38.46
C ARG A 330 37.53 -5.14 37.29
N ALA A 331 36.48 -5.94 37.52
CA ALA A 331 35.49 -6.29 36.50
C ALA A 331 34.28 -5.34 36.55
N MET A 332 33.86 -4.93 37.74
CA MET A 332 32.74 -4.02 37.95
C MET A 332 33.04 -2.59 37.45
N LEU A 333 34.26 -2.10 37.70
CA LEU A 333 34.73 -0.79 37.19
C LEU A 333 34.76 -0.78 35.65
N ARG A 334 35.42 -1.77 35.01
CA ARG A 334 35.47 -1.85 33.54
C ARG A 334 34.07 -1.96 32.93
N LYS A 335 33.17 -2.74 33.50
CA LYS A 335 31.77 -2.80 33.04
C LYS A 335 31.05 -1.45 33.15
N ALA A 336 31.35 -0.63 34.16
CA ALA A 336 30.81 0.72 34.27
C ALA A 336 31.41 1.68 33.22
N GLN A 337 32.74 1.62 33.02
CA GLN A 337 33.47 2.39 32.00
C GLN A 337 32.98 2.04 30.58
N GLU A 338 32.97 0.76 30.21
CA GLU A 338 32.45 0.24 28.93
C GLU A 338 31.00 0.69 28.67
N SER A 339 30.14 0.63 29.71
CA SER A 339 28.75 1.08 29.61
C SER A 339 28.62 2.60 29.44
N ALA A 340 29.52 3.39 30.04
CA ALA A 340 29.57 4.84 29.86
C ALA A 340 30.04 5.18 28.43
N THR A 341 31.12 4.56 27.95
CA THR A 341 31.64 4.76 26.58
C THR A 341 30.60 4.41 25.51
N MET A 342 29.87 3.30 25.65
CA MET A 342 28.80 2.94 24.70
C MET A 342 27.64 3.95 24.72
N LEU A 343 27.22 4.44 25.89
CA LEU A 343 26.14 5.43 25.99
C LEU A 343 26.58 6.81 25.45
N ARG A 344 27.83 7.21 25.66
CA ARG A 344 28.44 8.41 25.06
C ARG A 344 28.46 8.30 23.52
N GLN A 345 28.87 7.16 22.97
CA GLN A 345 28.80 6.90 21.54
C GLN A 345 27.36 6.95 20.98
N GLU A 346 26.37 6.43 21.71
CA GLU A 346 24.96 6.56 21.29
C GLU A 346 24.49 8.03 21.34
N ALA A 347 24.83 8.79 22.39
CA ALA A 347 24.50 10.21 22.53
C ALA A 347 25.10 11.04 21.39
N ASP A 348 26.38 10.82 21.08
CA ASP A 348 27.08 11.47 19.96
C ASP A 348 26.44 11.14 18.61
N MET A 349 25.99 9.90 18.40
CA MET A 349 25.23 9.51 17.22
C MET A 349 23.87 10.23 17.15
N LYS A 350 23.11 10.33 18.26
CA LYS A 350 21.84 11.08 18.26
C LYS A 350 22.07 12.57 17.98
N ARG A 351 23.14 13.16 18.54
CA ARG A 351 23.50 14.57 18.34
C ARG A 351 23.83 14.87 16.87
N LYS A 352 24.63 14.01 16.21
CA LYS A 352 24.91 14.12 14.76
C LYS A 352 23.64 14.00 13.90
N ILE A 353 22.70 13.14 14.28
CA ILE A 353 21.38 13.02 13.61
C ILE A 353 20.55 14.29 13.79
N LEU A 354 20.53 14.88 15.00
CA LEU A 354 19.86 16.15 15.27
C LEU A 354 20.46 17.29 14.43
N GLU A 355 21.78 17.43 14.40
CA GLU A 355 22.49 18.44 13.60
C GLU A 355 22.18 18.30 12.11
N SER A 356 22.16 17.07 11.58
CA SER A 356 21.75 16.76 10.20
C SER A 356 20.33 17.26 9.92
N LYS A 357 19.35 16.90 10.76
CA LYS A 357 17.95 17.35 10.59
C LYS A 357 17.79 18.86 10.76
N GLN A 358 18.52 19.50 11.68
CA GLN A 358 18.51 20.96 11.84
C GLN A 358 19.09 21.67 10.62
N LYS A 359 20.15 21.12 10.00
CA LYS A 359 20.70 21.61 8.74
C LYS A 359 19.69 21.46 7.60
N ALA A 360 19.10 20.27 7.46
CA ALA A 360 18.06 20.00 6.47
C ALA A 360 16.80 20.88 6.67
N LEU A 361 16.42 21.22 7.91
CA LEU A 361 15.28 22.10 8.19
C LEU A 361 15.49 23.53 7.65
N LYS A 362 16.73 24.03 7.62
CA LYS A 362 17.07 25.37 7.09
C LYS A 362 16.89 25.47 5.56
N GLU A 363 16.84 24.36 4.84
CA GLU A 363 16.62 24.35 3.39
C GLU A 363 15.16 24.70 3.02
N PRO A 364 14.89 25.34 1.87
CA PRO A 364 13.52 25.67 1.45
C PRO A 364 12.59 24.45 1.39
N LYS A 365 11.47 24.50 2.14
CA LYS A 365 10.48 23.42 2.20
C LYS A 365 9.46 23.54 1.07
N GLU A 366 9.95 23.36 -0.15
CA GLU A 366 9.23 23.64 -1.39
C GLU A 366 9.14 22.42 -2.31
N LEU A 367 7.99 22.26 -2.98
CA LEU A 367 7.84 21.37 -4.12
C LEU A 367 8.17 22.14 -5.41
N SER A 368 8.74 21.44 -6.39
CA SER A 368 9.06 22.01 -7.70
C SER A 368 8.08 21.46 -8.73
N PHE A 369 7.12 22.29 -9.15
CA PHE A 369 6.18 21.93 -10.23
C PHE A 369 6.80 22.31 -11.57
N ILE A 370 7.06 21.33 -12.43
CA ILE A 370 7.60 21.56 -13.78
C ILE A 370 6.46 21.38 -14.79
N PHE A 371 6.19 22.37 -15.63
CA PHE A 371 5.18 22.29 -16.70
C PHE A 371 5.81 22.49 -18.06
N GLY A 372 5.36 21.72 -19.06
CA GLY A 372 5.83 21.77 -20.44
C GLY A 372 4.77 21.26 -21.42
N VAL A 373 4.77 21.71 -22.68
CA VAL A 373 3.80 21.24 -23.68
C VAL A 373 4.31 20.00 -24.41
N ASN A 374 3.54 18.92 -24.43
CA ASN A 374 3.81 17.73 -25.23
C ASN A 374 3.40 17.99 -26.69
N ILE A 375 4.33 18.53 -27.48
CA ILE A 375 4.07 18.87 -28.89
C ILE A 375 4.12 17.65 -29.82
N ASP A 376 4.76 16.53 -29.44
CA ASP A 376 4.74 15.30 -30.23
C ASP A 376 3.44 14.49 -30.06
N GLN A 377 2.80 14.54 -28.87
CA GLN A 377 1.56 13.82 -28.58
C GLN A 377 0.61 14.65 -27.69
N ARG A 378 -0.15 15.60 -28.27
CA ARG A 378 -1.01 16.56 -27.54
C ARG A 378 -2.13 15.98 -26.68
N GLU A 379 -2.42 14.69 -26.83
CA GLU A 379 -3.41 13.94 -26.05
C GLU A 379 -2.80 13.11 -24.91
N LEU A 380 -1.46 13.11 -24.78
CA LEU A 380 -0.70 12.54 -23.67
C LEU A 380 -0.26 13.67 -22.74
N ASP A 381 -1.26 14.29 -22.09
CA ASP A 381 -1.14 15.48 -21.26
C ASP A 381 -1.81 15.31 -19.87
N GLY A 382 -1.46 16.16 -18.91
CA GLY A 382 -1.85 16.00 -17.50
C GLY A 382 -0.64 15.79 -16.58
N MET A 383 -0.90 15.59 -15.29
CA MET A 383 0.13 15.58 -14.25
C MET A 383 0.72 14.18 -14.03
N PHE A 384 2.04 14.12 -13.93
CA PHE A 384 2.83 12.99 -13.45
C PHE A 384 3.37 13.33 -12.06
N ILE A 385 2.95 12.55 -11.07
CA ILE A 385 3.19 12.82 -9.65
C ILE A 385 4.02 11.67 -9.11
N TYR A 386 5.28 11.98 -8.84
CA TYR A 386 6.27 11.09 -8.27
C TYR A 386 6.32 11.23 -6.75
N ASN A 387 6.76 10.17 -6.09
CA ASN A 387 7.01 10.14 -4.66
C ASN A 387 8.35 9.47 -4.40
N CYS A 388 9.29 10.21 -3.77
CA CYS A 388 10.70 9.83 -3.68
C CYS A 388 11.22 9.25 -5.01
N SER A 389 10.99 10.01 -6.08
CA SER A 389 11.38 9.74 -7.46
C SER A 389 10.69 8.58 -8.17
N ARG A 390 9.72 7.89 -7.54
CA ARG A 390 8.90 6.81 -8.14
C ARG A 390 7.52 7.33 -8.57
N LEU A 391 7.10 7.04 -9.81
CA LEU A 391 5.80 7.44 -10.36
C LEU A 391 4.65 6.77 -9.59
N ILE A 392 3.72 7.57 -9.06
CA ILE A 392 2.50 7.11 -8.36
C ILE A 392 1.24 7.41 -9.18
N LYS A 393 1.12 8.61 -9.76
CA LYS A 393 -0.02 9.02 -10.60
C LYS A 393 0.46 9.57 -11.94
N MET A 394 -0.24 9.23 -13.02
CA MET A 394 0.07 9.65 -14.39
C MET A 394 -1.19 10.22 -15.06
N TYR A 395 -1.02 11.18 -15.98
CA TYR A 395 -2.11 11.82 -16.75
C TYR A 395 -3.25 12.44 -15.91
N GLU A 396 -3.00 12.78 -14.64
CA GLU A 396 -4.03 13.33 -13.76
C GLU A 396 -4.41 14.75 -14.20
N LYS A 397 -5.69 15.02 -14.46
CA LYS A 397 -6.14 16.32 -15.00
C LYS A 397 -6.35 17.33 -13.88
N VAL A 398 -5.83 18.55 -14.03
CA VAL A 398 -5.94 19.61 -13.02
C VAL A 398 -6.27 20.98 -13.63
N GLY A 399 -6.88 21.85 -12.84
CA GLY A 399 -7.19 23.23 -13.26
C GLY A 399 -8.00 23.28 -14.57
N PRO A 400 -7.64 24.15 -15.54
CA PRO A 400 -8.38 24.30 -16.79
C PRO A 400 -8.53 23.03 -17.64
N GLN A 401 -7.68 22.01 -17.45
CA GLN A 401 -7.81 20.72 -18.15
C GLN A 401 -9.10 19.96 -17.79
N LEU A 402 -9.76 20.32 -16.68
CA LEU A 402 -11.04 19.74 -16.25
C LEU A 402 -12.24 20.42 -16.91
N GLU A 403 -12.05 21.58 -17.55
CA GLU A 403 -13.14 22.44 -18.07
C GLU A 403 -13.56 22.08 -19.50
N GLY A 404 -12.89 21.12 -20.14
CA GLY A 404 -13.31 20.53 -21.43
C GLY A 404 -13.00 21.37 -22.68
N GLY A 405 -12.18 22.42 -22.56
CA GLY A 405 -11.71 23.24 -23.69
C GLY A 405 -10.26 22.97 -24.09
N MET A 406 -9.75 23.71 -25.09
CA MET A 406 -8.34 23.65 -25.53
C MET A 406 -7.35 24.33 -24.56
N ALA A 407 -7.83 24.97 -23.48
CA ALA A 407 -6.98 25.66 -22.52
C ALA A 407 -6.18 24.65 -21.67
N CYS A 408 -4.86 24.80 -21.64
CA CYS A 408 -3.93 23.84 -21.00
C CYS A 408 -3.96 22.41 -21.59
N GLY A 409 -4.71 22.16 -22.67
CA GLY A 409 -4.65 20.89 -23.40
C GLY A 409 -3.24 20.71 -23.99
N GLY A 410 -2.71 19.48 -23.91
CA GLY A 410 -1.35 19.20 -24.34
C GLY A 410 -0.27 19.55 -23.31
N VAL A 411 -0.61 20.13 -22.15
CA VAL A 411 0.38 20.44 -21.10
C VAL A 411 0.59 19.25 -20.17
N VAL A 412 1.83 18.80 -20.06
CA VAL A 412 2.29 17.85 -19.04
C VAL A 412 2.82 18.63 -17.85
N GLY A 413 2.46 18.19 -16.64
CA GLY A 413 3.06 18.66 -15.40
C GLY A 413 3.81 17.53 -14.70
N VAL A 414 4.90 17.86 -14.00
CA VAL A 414 5.75 16.91 -13.28
C VAL A 414 6.07 17.47 -11.90
N VAL A 415 5.98 16.62 -10.87
CA VAL A 415 6.41 16.93 -9.50
C VAL A 415 6.96 15.67 -8.83
N ASP A 416 7.99 15.81 -8.00
CA ASP A 416 8.39 14.79 -7.02
C ASP A 416 8.02 15.28 -5.60
N VAL A 417 7.46 14.38 -4.80
CA VAL A 417 6.89 14.68 -3.49
C VAL A 417 7.56 13.77 -2.45
N PRO A 418 8.28 14.29 -1.44
CA PRO A 418 8.92 13.44 -0.45
C PRO A 418 7.89 12.77 0.49
N TYR A 419 8.23 11.61 1.05
CA TYR A 419 7.41 10.90 2.06
C TYR A 419 6.90 11.79 3.18
N LEU A 420 7.72 12.76 3.61
CA LEU A 420 7.36 13.72 4.65
C LEU A 420 6.13 14.57 4.29
N VAL A 421 5.77 14.72 3.01
CA VAL A 421 4.55 15.43 2.58
C VAL A 421 3.40 14.46 2.32
N LEU A 422 3.62 13.45 1.47
CA LEU A 422 2.65 12.41 1.14
C LEU A 422 3.30 11.03 1.17
N GLU A 423 2.60 10.07 1.76
CA GLU A 423 2.92 8.64 1.67
C GLU A 423 1.98 7.96 0.66
N PRO A 424 2.46 6.99 -0.13
CA PRO A 424 1.66 6.28 -1.10
C PRO A 424 0.69 5.27 -0.45
N THR A 425 -0.23 4.74 -1.24
CA THR A 425 -1.02 3.55 -0.87
C THR A 425 -0.17 2.28 -0.92
N HIS A 426 -0.72 1.20 -0.34
CA HIS A 426 -0.10 -0.13 -0.25
C HIS A 426 0.40 -0.73 -1.58
N ASN A 427 -0.12 -0.28 -2.73
CA ASN A 427 0.25 -0.70 -4.08
C ASN A 427 1.08 0.35 -4.88
N LYS A 428 1.44 1.48 -4.26
CA LYS A 428 2.13 2.60 -4.89
C LYS A 428 1.45 3.18 -6.15
N GLN A 429 0.11 3.09 -6.26
CA GLN A 429 -0.67 3.67 -7.38
C GLN A 429 -1.59 4.83 -6.97
N ASP A 430 -1.64 5.17 -5.68
CA ASP A 430 -2.30 6.37 -5.16
C ASP A 430 -1.62 6.86 -3.86
N PHE A 431 -2.20 7.86 -3.18
CA PHE A 431 -1.70 8.43 -1.94
C PHE A 431 -2.62 8.14 -0.74
N ALA A 432 -2.02 7.79 0.40
CA ALA A 432 -2.77 7.46 1.61
C ALA A 432 -3.54 8.67 2.18
N ASP A 433 -2.96 9.87 2.08
CA ASP A 433 -3.64 11.11 2.48
C ASP A 433 -4.36 11.77 1.30
N ALA A 434 -5.56 11.25 1.01
CA ALA A 434 -6.42 11.76 -0.06
C ALA A 434 -6.87 13.22 0.14
N LYS A 435 -6.77 13.79 1.36
CA LYS A 435 -7.11 15.20 1.62
C LYS A 435 -6.00 16.11 1.09
N GLU A 436 -4.76 15.84 1.47
CA GLU A 436 -3.61 16.63 1.02
C GLU A 436 -3.26 16.35 -0.44
N TYR A 437 -3.51 15.14 -0.96
CA TYR A 437 -3.41 14.87 -2.39
C TYR A 437 -4.33 15.78 -3.21
N ARG A 438 -5.60 15.97 -2.80
CA ARG A 438 -6.51 16.94 -3.43
C ARG A 438 -6.04 18.40 -3.27
N HIS A 439 -5.36 18.75 -2.17
CA HIS A 439 -4.74 20.07 -2.02
C HIS A 439 -3.58 20.28 -3.01
N LEU A 440 -2.72 19.26 -3.17
CA LEU A 440 -1.63 19.25 -4.15
C LEU A 440 -2.18 19.41 -5.59
N LEU A 441 -3.20 18.63 -5.98
CA LEU A 441 -3.82 18.77 -7.31
C LEU A 441 -4.40 20.17 -7.54
N LYS A 442 -5.05 20.77 -6.53
CA LYS A 442 -5.54 22.15 -6.63
C LYS A 442 -4.38 23.15 -6.81
N ALA A 443 -3.33 23.03 -6.01
CA ALA A 443 -2.14 23.88 -6.14
C ALA A 443 -1.48 23.73 -7.52
N MET A 444 -1.33 22.50 -8.04
CA MET A 444 -0.81 22.27 -9.40
C MET A 444 -1.73 22.89 -10.47
N GLY A 445 -3.05 22.80 -10.32
CA GLY A 445 -4.01 23.46 -11.23
C GLY A 445 -3.91 24.98 -11.25
N GLU A 446 -3.69 25.61 -10.10
CA GLU A 446 -3.45 27.06 -9.99
C GLU A 446 -2.14 27.48 -10.69
N HIS A 447 -1.07 26.70 -10.54
CA HIS A 447 0.21 26.98 -11.21
C HIS A 447 0.18 26.64 -12.71
N LEU A 448 -0.59 25.63 -13.13
CA LEU A 448 -0.81 25.29 -14.54
C LEU A 448 -1.50 26.44 -15.30
N ALA A 449 -2.49 27.07 -14.68
CA ALA A 449 -3.13 28.27 -15.23
C ALA A 449 -2.13 29.43 -15.39
N GLN A 450 -1.20 29.61 -14.44
CA GLN A 450 -0.11 30.58 -14.60
C GLN A 450 0.86 30.20 -15.72
N TYR A 451 1.24 28.92 -15.85
CA TYR A 451 2.09 28.44 -16.93
C TYR A 451 1.49 28.76 -18.32
N TRP A 452 0.17 28.57 -18.47
CA TRP A 452 -0.53 28.88 -19.72
C TRP A 452 -0.54 30.39 -20.04
N LYS A 453 -0.68 31.26 -19.02
CA LYS A 453 -0.46 32.71 -19.16
C LYS A 453 0.99 33.00 -19.58
N ASP A 454 1.97 32.40 -18.91
CA ASP A 454 3.41 32.64 -19.04
C ASP A 454 4.01 32.27 -20.40
N VAL A 455 3.52 31.20 -21.05
CA VAL A 455 3.98 30.79 -22.40
C VAL A 455 3.22 31.53 -23.52
N ALA A 456 2.15 32.26 -23.18
CA ALA A 456 1.40 33.16 -24.06
C ALA A 456 0.83 32.51 -25.34
N ILE A 457 0.59 31.19 -25.34
CA ILE A 457 0.05 30.44 -26.50
C ILE A 457 -1.29 31.03 -26.95
N ALA A 458 -2.16 31.41 -25.99
CA ALA A 458 -3.43 32.06 -26.27
C ALA A 458 -3.28 33.37 -27.07
N GLN A 459 -2.23 34.17 -26.82
CA GLN A 459 -1.99 35.44 -27.53
C GLN A 459 -1.59 35.24 -28.99
N LYS A 460 -1.00 34.07 -29.33
CA LYS A 460 -0.64 33.71 -30.71
C LYS A 460 -1.77 33.02 -31.48
N GLY A 461 -2.84 32.62 -30.78
CA GLY A 461 -3.92 31.78 -31.29
C GLY A 461 -3.60 30.29 -31.13
N ILE A 462 -4.40 29.59 -30.31
CA ILE A 462 -4.15 28.20 -29.91
C ILE A 462 -4.17 27.25 -31.13
N VAL A 463 -5.08 27.45 -32.09
CA VAL A 463 -5.16 26.63 -33.30
C VAL A 463 -3.87 26.76 -34.14
N LYS A 464 -3.47 28.01 -34.45
CA LYS A 464 -2.25 28.32 -35.21
C LYS A 464 -0.98 27.71 -34.60
N PHE A 465 -0.89 27.69 -33.27
CA PHE A 465 0.19 27.04 -32.54
C PHE A 465 0.25 25.52 -32.79
N TRP A 466 -0.90 24.84 -32.82
CA TRP A 466 -0.96 23.40 -33.12
C TRP A 466 -0.77 23.10 -34.61
N ASP A 467 -1.24 23.98 -35.51
CA ASP A 467 -0.98 23.91 -36.95
C ASP A 467 0.53 23.97 -37.26
N GLU A 468 1.28 24.84 -36.55
CA GLU A 468 2.73 25.01 -36.69
C GLU A 468 3.51 23.71 -36.43
N PHE A 469 3.02 22.85 -35.53
CA PHE A 469 3.61 21.54 -35.21
C PHE A 469 2.99 20.36 -35.98
N GLY A 470 2.03 20.62 -36.88
CA GLY A 470 1.49 19.67 -37.84
C GLY A 470 0.18 19.00 -37.44
N TYR A 471 -0.57 19.51 -36.45
CA TYR A 471 -1.86 18.93 -36.06
C TYR A 471 -3.01 19.39 -36.96
N LEU A 472 -2.94 19.03 -38.24
CA LEU A 472 -3.89 19.43 -39.27
C LEU A 472 -5.31 18.83 -39.09
N SER A 473 -5.49 17.91 -38.13
CA SER A 473 -6.78 17.27 -37.84
C SER A 473 -7.52 17.98 -36.71
N ALA A 474 -8.82 18.19 -36.93
CA ALA A 474 -9.76 18.69 -35.92
C ALA A 474 -9.97 17.70 -34.76
N ASN A 475 -9.68 16.41 -34.95
CA ASN A 475 -9.72 15.42 -33.86
C ASN A 475 -8.49 15.62 -32.95
N TRP A 476 -8.72 15.95 -31.68
CA TRP A 476 -7.65 16.20 -30.71
C TRP A 476 -6.69 15.00 -30.55
N ASN A 477 -7.22 13.78 -30.61
CA ASN A 477 -6.49 12.55 -30.32
C ASN A 477 -5.65 12.05 -31.50
N GLN A 478 -5.79 12.65 -32.69
CA GLN A 478 -4.97 12.27 -33.85
C GLN A 478 -3.54 12.82 -33.71
N PRO A 479 -2.51 12.01 -34.04
CA PRO A 479 -1.12 12.44 -33.97
C PRO A 479 -0.81 13.55 -34.99
N PRO A 480 0.29 14.31 -34.78
CA PRO A 480 0.67 15.35 -35.73
C PRO A 480 1.24 14.76 -37.02
N SER A 481 1.21 15.55 -38.10
CA SER A 481 1.76 15.18 -39.40
C SER A 481 3.23 14.71 -39.28
N ASN A 482 3.50 13.64 -40.01
CA ASN A 482 4.81 13.01 -40.15
C ASN A 482 5.67 13.61 -41.27
N GLU A 483 5.18 14.64 -41.97
CA GLU A 483 5.98 15.36 -42.96
C GLU A 483 7.26 15.95 -42.33
N LEU A 484 8.36 15.89 -43.09
CA LEU A 484 9.69 16.29 -42.62
C LEU A 484 9.75 17.74 -42.10
N ARG A 485 8.92 18.66 -42.63
CA ARG A 485 8.82 20.04 -42.14
C ARG A 485 8.32 20.12 -40.69
N TYR A 486 7.28 19.38 -40.35
CA TYR A 486 6.70 19.38 -39.00
C TYR A 486 7.56 18.60 -38.01
N LYS A 487 8.12 17.45 -38.44
CA LYS A 487 9.12 16.72 -37.64
C LYS A 487 10.33 17.59 -37.29
N ARG A 488 10.91 18.29 -38.27
CA ARG A 488 12.00 19.27 -38.04
C ARG A 488 11.57 20.36 -37.07
N ARG A 489 10.37 20.93 -37.23
CA ARG A 489 9.86 22.00 -36.35
C ARG A 489 9.73 21.55 -34.88
N ARG A 490 9.25 20.32 -34.62
CA ARG A 490 9.18 19.75 -33.26
C ARG A 490 10.58 19.42 -32.70
N ALA A 491 11.43 18.76 -33.49
CA ALA A 491 12.79 18.38 -33.10
C ALA A 491 13.76 19.56 -32.86
N MET A 492 13.47 20.75 -33.41
CA MET A 492 14.21 21.98 -33.09
C MET A 492 13.88 22.57 -31.70
N GLU A 493 12.73 22.23 -31.13
CA GLU A 493 12.20 22.83 -29.90
C GLU A 493 12.34 21.90 -28.68
N ILE A 494 12.55 20.59 -28.88
CA ILE A 494 12.82 19.60 -27.83
C ILE A 494 14.22 19.00 -28.05
N PRO A 495 15.21 19.27 -27.18
CA PRO A 495 16.57 18.74 -27.33
C PRO A 495 16.63 17.24 -27.00
N VAL A 496 17.35 16.47 -27.82
CA VAL A 496 17.53 15.03 -27.60
C VAL A 496 18.48 14.79 -26.42
N THR A 497 17.97 14.25 -25.32
CA THR A 497 18.79 13.78 -24.19
C THR A 497 18.92 12.26 -24.20
N ILE A 498 20.13 11.75 -23.96
CA ILE A 498 20.45 10.31 -23.98
C ILE A 498 21.35 9.94 -22.79
N GLN A 499 21.24 8.70 -22.31
CA GLN A 499 22.04 8.19 -21.19
C GLN A 499 23.26 7.41 -21.71
N CYS A 500 24.46 7.72 -21.20
CA CYS A 500 25.67 6.94 -21.44
C CYS A 500 25.57 5.57 -20.77
N ASP A 501 25.73 4.50 -21.54
CA ASP A 501 25.63 3.12 -21.05
C ASP A 501 26.75 2.72 -20.07
N LYS A 502 27.92 3.39 -20.13
CA LYS A 502 29.08 3.09 -19.27
C LYS A 502 29.11 3.84 -17.94
N CYS A 503 28.68 5.11 -17.91
CA CYS A 503 28.79 5.95 -16.70
C CYS A 503 27.44 6.48 -16.20
N LEU A 504 26.33 6.05 -16.78
CA LEU A 504 24.94 6.39 -16.41
C LEU A 504 24.60 7.89 -16.42
N LYS A 505 25.52 8.75 -16.87
CA LYS A 505 25.34 10.20 -17.02
C LYS A 505 24.43 10.50 -18.21
N TRP A 506 23.56 11.48 -18.03
CA TRP A 506 22.74 12.05 -19.09
C TRP A 506 23.51 13.09 -19.88
N ARG A 507 23.47 13.00 -21.21
CA ARG A 507 24.05 13.95 -22.16
C ARG A 507 22.95 14.58 -23.01
N THR A 508 23.15 15.84 -23.36
CA THR A 508 22.33 16.55 -24.34
C THR A 508 23.03 16.49 -25.69
N LEU A 509 22.36 16.06 -26.75
CA LEU A 509 22.91 16.06 -28.11
C LEU A 509 22.55 17.37 -28.82
N PRO A 510 23.49 18.01 -29.56
CA PRO A 510 23.20 19.19 -30.35
C PRO A 510 22.26 18.85 -31.52
N PHE A 511 21.37 19.77 -31.88
CA PHE A 511 20.48 19.60 -33.03
C PHE A 511 21.27 19.51 -34.34
N GLN A 512 20.96 18.49 -35.14
CA GLN A 512 21.50 18.30 -36.50
C GLN A 512 20.35 17.91 -37.43
N LEU A 513 20.37 18.40 -38.68
CA LEU A 513 19.31 18.10 -39.65
C LEU A 513 19.20 16.60 -39.96
N ASP A 514 20.34 15.89 -39.94
CA ASP A 514 20.45 14.44 -40.17
C ASP A 514 20.23 13.61 -38.90
N ALA A 515 19.93 14.26 -37.76
CA ALA A 515 19.52 13.62 -36.52
C ALA A 515 17.98 13.51 -36.37
N VAL A 516 17.20 14.15 -37.25
CA VAL A 516 15.74 14.00 -37.27
C VAL A 516 15.38 12.57 -37.69
N ASP A 517 14.47 11.92 -36.97
CA ASP A 517 14.16 10.47 -37.06
C ASP A 517 15.33 9.50 -36.78
N LYS A 518 16.53 9.98 -36.45
CA LYS A 518 17.72 9.13 -36.26
C LYS A 518 17.60 8.27 -35.00
N ARG A 519 17.46 6.95 -35.20
CA ARG A 519 17.59 5.96 -34.11
C ARG A 519 19.06 5.81 -33.72
N TYR A 520 19.46 6.46 -32.62
CA TYR A 520 20.71 6.16 -31.91
C TYR A 520 20.73 4.69 -31.45
N PRO A 521 21.89 4.03 -31.34
CA PRO A 521 21.99 2.68 -30.79
C PRO A 521 21.74 2.68 -29.28
N ASP A 522 21.29 1.55 -28.74
CA ASP A 522 20.99 1.43 -27.31
C ASP A 522 22.25 1.39 -26.43
N SER A 523 23.36 0.88 -26.96
CA SER A 523 24.71 0.85 -26.37
C SER A 523 25.46 2.20 -26.47
N TRP A 524 24.74 3.32 -26.61
CA TRP A 524 25.34 4.65 -26.75
C TRP A 524 26.18 5.05 -25.53
N VAL A 525 27.37 5.62 -25.79
CA VAL A 525 28.32 6.09 -24.77
C VAL A 525 28.78 7.51 -25.06
N CYS A 526 29.33 8.23 -24.07
CA CYS A 526 29.74 9.64 -24.23
C CYS A 526 30.62 9.89 -25.46
N LEU A 527 31.52 8.96 -25.83
CA LEU A 527 32.42 9.07 -27.00
C LEU A 527 31.68 9.17 -28.34
N MET A 528 30.38 8.88 -28.36
CA MET A 528 29.47 9.02 -29.50
C MET A 528 28.71 10.36 -29.50
N ASN A 529 29.08 11.30 -28.63
CA ASN A 529 28.55 12.66 -28.60
C ASN A 529 29.39 13.58 -29.51
N PRO A 530 28.80 14.28 -30.49
CA PRO A 530 29.52 15.28 -31.29
C PRO A 530 29.90 16.56 -30.50
N ASP A 531 29.41 16.74 -29.27
CA ASP A 531 29.82 17.83 -28.37
C ASP A 531 31.09 17.46 -27.56
N SER A 532 32.22 18.08 -27.88
CA SER A 532 33.53 17.88 -27.24
C SER A 532 33.64 18.38 -25.79
N THR A 533 32.60 19.01 -25.24
CA THR A 533 32.49 19.27 -23.79
C THR A 533 31.87 18.09 -23.03
N GLN A 534 31.21 17.17 -23.75
CA GLN A 534 30.42 16.05 -23.22
C GLN A 534 30.76 14.68 -23.84
N ASP A 535 31.81 14.61 -24.65
CA ASP A 535 32.34 13.43 -25.36
C ASP A 535 32.95 12.34 -24.47
N ARG A 536 33.12 12.61 -23.17
CA ARG A 536 33.86 11.75 -22.24
C ARG A 536 33.10 11.44 -20.96
N CYS A 537 33.50 10.36 -20.28
CA CYS A 537 32.72 9.79 -19.17
C CYS A 537 33.01 10.47 -17.82
N ASP A 538 34.20 11.02 -17.65
CA ASP A 538 34.66 11.87 -16.54
C ASP A 538 33.91 13.20 -16.49
N ALA A 539 33.71 13.86 -17.64
CA ALA A 539 33.08 15.18 -17.73
C ALA A 539 31.77 15.26 -16.92
N PRO A 540 31.51 16.39 -16.20
CA PRO A 540 30.36 16.52 -15.31
C PRO A 540 29.03 16.38 -16.05
N GLU A 541 27.97 15.96 -15.37
CA GLU A 541 26.62 15.97 -15.97
C GLU A 541 26.06 17.39 -16.01
N GLN A 542 25.53 17.79 -17.17
CA GLN A 542 24.90 19.10 -17.35
C GLN A 542 23.56 19.14 -16.58
N LYS A 543 23.50 19.94 -15.51
CA LYS A 543 22.24 20.22 -14.79
C LYS A 543 21.30 21.02 -15.71
N GLN A 544 20.01 20.71 -15.63
CA GLN A 544 19.00 21.38 -16.45
C GLN A 544 18.50 22.65 -15.80
N ASN A 545 18.96 23.79 -16.31
CA ASN A 545 18.57 25.12 -15.85
C ASN A 545 17.21 25.51 -16.45
N LEU A 546 16.14 24.93 -15.93
CA LEU A 546 14.77 25.26 -16.33
C LEU A 546 14.41 26.70 -15.92
N PRO A 547 13.83 27.52 -16.80
CA PRO A 547 13.37 28.87 -16.45
C PRO A 547 12.37 28.85 -15.29
N VAL A 548 12.64 29.65 -14.27
CA VAL A 548 11.77 29.77 -13.09
C VAL A 548 10.59 30.68 -13.41
N GLY A 549 9.37 30.15 -13.29
CA GLY A 549 8.14 30.91 -13.31
C GLY A 549 7.68 31.26 -11.89
N VAL A 550 6.91 32.34 -11.76
CA VAL A 550 6.40 32.84 -10.48
C VAL A 550 4.88 32.85 -10.54
N LEU A 551 4.21 32.25 -9.55
CA LEU A 551 2.76 32.34 -9.42
C LEU A 551 2.37 33.78 -9.07
N ARG A 552 1.94 34.54 -10.09
CA ARG A 552 1.29 35.83 -9.89
C ARG A 552 -0.10 35.57 -9.34
N LYS A 553 -0.24 35.63 -8.03
CA LYS A 553 -1.55 35.75 -7.39
C LYS A 553 -2.13 37.09 -7.83
N ASP A 554 -3.04 37.06 -8.81
CA ASP A 554 -3.79 38.24 -9.22
C ASP A 554 -4.43 38.85 -7.98
N THR A 555 -4.08 40.10 -7.64
CA THR A 555 -4.58 40.78 -6.45
C THR A 555 -6.04 41.14 -6.66
N LYS A 556 -6.93 40.15 -6.48
CA LYS A 556 -8.39 40.30 -6.59
C LYS A 556 -8.83 41.61 -5.92
N SER A 557 -9.63 42.41 -6.63
CA SER A 557 -10.17 43.66 -6.11
C SER A 557 -10.82 43.41 -4.75
N VAL A 558 -10.89 44.45 -3.91
CA VAL A 558 -11.74 44.38 -2.70
C VAL A 558 -13.17 44.00 -3.12
N GLU A 559 -13.63 44.45 -4.29
CA GLU A 559 -14.93 44.13 -4.87
C GLU A 559 -15.03 42.67 -5.35
N ASP A 560 -13.99 42.09 -5.96
CA ASP A 560 -13.97 40.68 -6.36
C ASP A 560 -13.95 39.76 -5.14
N LYS A 561 -13.19 40.12 -4.12
CA LYS A 561 -13.18 39.43 -2.82
C LYS A 561 -14.56 39.53 -2.17
N GLN A 562 -15.17 40.71 -2.16
CA GLN A 562 -16.51 40.93 -1.63
C GLN A 562 -17.58 40.17 -2.41
N ARG A 563 -17.45 40.05 -3.74
CA ARG A 563 -18.32 39.24 -4.60
C ARG A 563 -18.15 37.75 -4.32
N GLU A 564 -16.92 37.24 -4.28
CA GLU A 564 -16.64 35.82 -3.97
C GLU A 564 -17.07 35.45 -2.52
N ILE A 565 -16.92 36.37 -1.56
CA ILE A 565 -17.44 36.24 -0.20
C ILE A 565 -18.97 36.24 -0.22
N SER A 566 -19.61 37.14 -0.96
CA SER A 566 -21.08 37.22 -1.06
C SER A 566 -21.68 35.99 -1.75
N GLU A 567 -21.03 35.45 -2.78
CA GLU A 567 -21.41 34.19 -3.44
C GLU A 567 -21.23 32.98 -2.52
N LYS A 568 -20.17 32.94 -1.70
CA LYS A 568 -19.99 31.88 -0.69
C LYS A 568 -20.99 32.00 0.46
N ILE A 569 -21.29 33.21 0.93
CA ILE A 569 -22.36 33.48 1.90
C ILE A 569 -23.69 33.04 1.31
N LYS A 570 -24.00 33.39 0.05
CA LYS A 570 -25.22 32.96 -0.64
C LYS A 570 -25.30 31.44 -0.79
N GLN A 571 -24.23 30.76 -1.20
CA GLN A 571 -24.20 29.29 -1.25
C GLN A 571 -24.30 28.62 0.13
N GLN A 572 -23.77 29.25 1.18
CA GLN A 572 -23.96 28.78 2.55
C GLN A 572 -25.39 29.02 3.04
N GLN A 573 -26.01 30.15 2.72
CA GLN A 573 -27.41 30.47 3.02
C GLN A 573 -28.37 29.57 2.25
N GLU A 574 -28.14 29.30 0.96
CA GLU A 574 -28.92 28.33 0.17
C GLU A 574 -28.83 26.91 0.76
N LYS A 575 -27.66 26.51 1.27
CA LYS A 575 -27.50 25.25 2.03
C LYS A 575 -28.18 25.29 3.41
N LEU A 576 -28.10 26.42 4.12
CA LEU A 576 -28.72 26.59 5.43
C LEU A 576 -30.25 26.60 5.33
N GLU A 577 -30.81 27.27 4.32
CA GLU A 577 -32.22 27.23 3.96
C GLU A 577 -32.66 25.82 3.54
N ALA A 578 -31.85 25.09 2.76
CA ALA A 578 -32.17 23.70 2.42
C ALA A 578 -32.25 22.82 3.69
N LEU A 579 -31.33 23.00 4.65
CA LEU A 579 -31.32 22.31 5.94
C LEU A 579 -32.50 22.73 6.85
N GLN A 580 -32.84 24.02 6.87
CA GLN A 580 -33.98 24.55 7.64
C GLN A 580 -35.32 24.12 7.04
N LYS A 581 -35.45 24.06 5.71
CA LYS A 581 -36.64 23.53 5.01
C LYS A 581 -36.84 22.02 5.26
N THR A 582 -35.79 21.29 5.65
CA THR A 582 -35.90 19.91 6.16
C THR A 582 -36.10 19.79 7.68
N THR A 583 -36.18 20.89 8.43
CA THR A 583 -36.24 20.89 9.90
C THR A 583 -37.43 21.70 10.43
N THR A 584 -38.60 21.06 10.54
CA THR A 584 -39.81 21.64 11.15
C THR A 584 -39.68 21.81 12.66
N ILE A 585 -39.09 22.93 13.08
CA ILE A 585 -39.08 23.36 14.49
C ILE A 585 -40.51 23.73 14.90
N LYS A 586 -41.04 23.06 15.93
CA LYS A 586 -42.30 23.46 16.58
C LYS A 586 -42.09 24.78 17.31
N SER A 587 -42.97 25.76 17.09
CA SER A 587 -42.85 27.10 17.66
C SER A 587 -43.13 27.13 19.16
N GLN A 588 -42.61 28.16 19.83
CA GLN A 588 -42.52 28.27 21.30
C GLN A 588 -43.86 28.64 22.00
N ALA A 589 -44.99 28.27 21.42
CA ALA A 589 -46.34 28.63 21.91
C ALA A 589 -46.97 27.56 22.83
N ASP A 590 -46.80 26.27 22.51
CA ASP A 590 -47.55 25.17 23.15
C ASP A 590 -47.05 24.77 24.56
N MET A 591 -46.04 25.45 25.11
CA MET A 591 -45.50 25.18 26.46
C MET A 591 -46.45 25.55 27.61
N LYS A 592 -47.69 26.00 27.33
CA LYS A 592 -48.67 26.43 28.35
C LYS A 592 -50.11 26.00 28.08
N LYS A 593 -50.40 24.70 28.20
CA LYS A 593 -51.38 24.15 29.19
C LYS A 593 -51.62 22.64 28.98
N LEU A 594 -51.61 21.90 30.08
CA LEU A 594 -52.16 20.53 30.15
C LEU A 594 -53.70 20.56 30.16
N PRO A 595 -54.39 19.51 29.67
CA PRO A 595 -55.85 19.44 29.68
C PRO A 595 -56.39 18.94 31.03
N LEU A 596 -57.36 19.65 31.61
CA LEU A 596 -58.24 19.17 32.69
C LEU A 596 -59.60 19.90 32.64
N GLU A 597 -60.60 19.23 32.06
CA GLU A 597 -62.07 19.37 32.27
C GLU A 597 -62.71 20.78 32.10
N VAL A 598 -64.04 21.03 32.08
CA VAL A 598 -65.25 20.21 32.32
C VAL A 598 -66.30 20.42 31.19
N SER A 599 -67.16 19.40 31.04
CA SER A 599 -68.33 19.21 30.16
C SER A 599 -69.42 20.31 30.08
N MET A 600 -70.40 20.08 29.18
CA MET A 600 -71.75 20.70 29.03
C MET A 600 -71.86 22.04 28.28
N LYS A 601 -72.86 22.39 27.45
CA LYS A 601 -74.02 21.81 26.68
C LYS A 601 -74.95 23.03 26.33
N PRO A 602 -76.02 22.97 25.50
CA PRO A 602 -76.11 22.72 24.05
C PRO A 602 -77.05 23.74 23.29
N VAL A 603 -77.52 23.39 22.07
CA VAL A 603 -78.79 23.80 21.38
C VAL A 603 -78.82 25.03 20.43
N GLU A 604 -79.32 24.78 19.19
CA GLU A 604 -79.93 25.64 18.13
C GLU A 604 -79.30 27.01 17.71
N GLU A 605 -79.62 27.64 16.55
CA GLU A 605 -80.71 27.44 15.56
C GLU A 605 -80.24 27.61 14.07
N SER A 606 -81.19 27.68 13.13
CA SER A 606 -81.03 27.65 11.65
C SER A 606 -81.13 29.07 10.99
N ASN A 607 -81.13 29.35 9.67
CA ASN A 607 -81.40 28.52 8.48
C ASN A 607 -80.95 29.16 7.13
N SER A 608 -80.67 28.32 6.12
CA SER A 608 -80.80 28.54 4.65
C SER A 608 -79.97 29.67 3.96
N GLN A 609 -79.47 29.54 2.71
CA GLN A 609 -79.59 28.56 1.60
C GLN A 609 -78.15 28.14 1.13
N GLY A 610 -77.83 27.31 0.13
CA GLY A 610 -78.55 26.62 -0.97
C GLY A 610 -77.89 26.96 -2.35
N THR A 611 -78.03 26.22 -3.46
CA THR A 611 -78.71 24.93 -3.75
C THR A 611 -78.14 24.31 -5.05
N LEU A 612 -78.37 23.01 -5.31
CA LEU A 612 -78.12 22.23 -6.56
C LEU A 612 -76.66 21.88 -6.94
N GLY A 613 -76.33 20.57 -6.94
CA GLY A 613 -75.00 20.04 -7.29
C GLY A 613 -74.78 18.51 -7.36
N SER A 614 -75.82 17.68 -7.18
CA SER A 614 -75.84 16.19 -7.31
C SER A 614 -75.11 15.32 -6.25
N GLU A 615 -75.76 14.22 -5.83
CA GLU A 615 -75.43 13.33 -4.68
C GLU A 615 -75.81 11.83 -4.99
N LYS A 616 -75.42 10.71 -4.32
CA LYS A 616 -75.14 10.32 -2.90
C LYS A 616 -76.42 10.06 -2.04
N VAL A 617 -76.54 9.11 -1.08
CA VAL A 617 -75.67 8.02 -0.53
C VAL A 617 -76.55 6.79 -0.13
N GLY A 618 -76.06 5.54 -0.25
CA GLY A 618 -76.59 4.35 0.45
C GLY A 618 -75.48 3.28 0.67
N ARG A 619 -75.16 2.71 1.85
CA ARG A 619 -75.77 2.62 3.21
C ARG A 619 -77.08 1.80 3.30
N PRO A 620 -77.48 1.26 4.48
CA PRO A 620 -76.96 1.40 5.87
C PRO A 620 -76.02 0.24 6.30
N ARG A 621 -75.32 0.15 7.44
CA ARG A 621 -75.40 0.67 8.84
C ARG A 621 -76.29 -0.15 9.81
N SER A 622 -75.69 -0.54 10.94
CA SER A 622 -76.27 -1.05 12.21
C SER A 622 -76.39 -2.59 12.42
N PRO A 623 -76.33 -3.08 13.69
CA PRO A 623 -76.21 -4.51 14.10
C PRO A 623 -77.58 -5.14 14.49
N PRO A 624 -77.74 -6.42 14.97
CA PRO A 624 -76.82 -7.19 15.84
C PRO A 624 -76.75 -8.74 15.65
N LEU A 625 -76.14 -9.42 16.63
CA LEU A 625 -76.25 -10.86 16.98
C LEU A 625 -77.62 -11.18 17.65
N PRO A 626 -78.03 -12.46 17.94
CA PRO A 626 -77.46 -13.80 17.61
C PRO A 626 -78.48 -14.92 17.18
N ALA A 627 -77.94 -16.13 16.92
CA ALA A 627 -78.46 -17.50 17.23
C ALA A 627 -79.51 -18.23 16.35
N MET A 628 -79.28 -19.55 16.12
CA MET A 628 -80.13 -20.67 16.64
C MET A 628 -79.56 -22.11 16.43
N ILE A 629 -79.12 -22.74 17.53
CA ILE A 629 -79.29 -24.16 17.99
C ILE A 629 -79.10 -25.38 17.02
N LYS A 630 -78.08 -26.24 17.27
CA LYS A 630 -78.25 -27.61 17.87
C LYS A 630 -76.95 -28.40 18.18
N ASN A 631 -77.06 -29.19 19.26
CA ASN A 631 -76.21 -30.30 19.77
C ASN A 631 -74.89 -29.99 20.51
N ALA A 632 -74.56 -30.91 21.44
CA ALA A 632 -73.51 -30.95 22.48
C ALA A 632 -73.28 -32.47 22.84
N PRO A 633 -72.52 -32.92 23.88
CA PRO A 633 -71.71 -32.27 24.94
C PRO A 633 -70.23 -32.81 24.93
N SER A 634 -69.32 -32.75 25.93
CA SER A 634 -69.36 -32.55 27.40
C SER A 634 -68.06 -31.93 27.99
N ARG A 635 -68.13 -31.43 29.22
CA ARG A 635 -67.02 -31.04 30.13
C ARG A 635 -66.71 -32.18 31.13
N PRO A 636 -65.58 -32.21 31.88
CA PRO A 636 -65.52 -31.67 33.27
C PRO A 636 -64.14 -31.00 33.61
N PRO A 637 -63.86 -30.52 34.86
CA PRO A 637 -62.93 -29.38 35.10
C PRO A 637 -61.89 -29.49 36.25
N LEU A 638 -61.18 -28.37 36.53
CA LEU A 638 -60.74 -27.81 37.85
C LEU A 638 -59.23 -27.50 38.11
N ALA A 639 -59.04 -26.39 38.87
CA ALA A 639 -58.02 -26.11 39.90
C ALA A 639 -56.52 -25.77 39.59
N LYS A 640 -56.01 -24.85 40.43
CA LYS A 640 -54.63 -24.72 40.98
C LYS A 640 -54.75 -24.98 42.52
N PRO A 641 -53.69 -25.05 43.38
CA PRO A 641 -52.22 -25.12 43.22
C PRO A 641 -51.64 -26.33 44.06
N PRO A 642 -50.45 -26.30 44.72
CA PRO A 642 -49.09 -25.92 44.28
C PRO A 642 -48.08 -27.12 44.10
N PRO A 643 -47.11 -27.50 45.01
CA PRO A 643 -45.73 -27.75 44.54
C PRO A 643 -44.99 -29.01 45.08
N LEU A 644 -43.70 -29.13 44.69
CA LEU A 644 -42.58 -29.87 45.32
C LEU A 644 -42.39 -31.41 45.08
N SER A 645 -41.11 -31.75 44.91
CA SER A 645 -40.39 -32.94 45.43
C SER A 645 -40.30 -34.27 44.63
N ARG A 646 -39.03 -34.59 44.29
CA ARG A 646 -38.32 -35.90 44.37
C ARG A 646 -38.73 -37.15 43.57
N ARG A 647 -37.68 -37.84 43.11
CA ARG A 647 -37.58 -39.25 42.66
C ARG A 647 -38.15 -40.26 43.66
N PRO A 648 -38.78 -41.35 43.16
CA PRO A 648 -38.24 -42.72 43.36
C PRO A 648 -37.30 -43.22 42.24
N SER A 649 -36.83 -44.48 42.31
CA SER A 649 -35.75 -45.01 41.45
C SER A 649 -35.66 -46.55 41.36
N THR A 650 -34.84 -47.05 40.41
CA THR A 650 -34.26 -48.43 40.33
C THR A 650 -35.24 -49.59 40.06
N PRO A 651 -34.81 -50.81 39.63
CA PRO A 651 -33.46 -51.43 39.61
C PRO A 651 -33.02 -52.05 38.24
N ALA A 652 -31.90 -52.77 38.07
CA ALA A 652 -30.50 -52.60 38.56
C ALA A 652 -29.54 -53.65 37.92
N ARG A 653 -28.30 -53.25 37.58
CA ARG A 653 -27.03 -54.04 37.52
C ARG A 653 -25.88 -53.05 37.21
N ALA A 654 -24.87 -52.88 38.07
CA ALA A 654 -23.62 -53.66 38.18
C ALA A 654 -22.62 -53.35 37.04
N HIS A 655 -21.35 -52.94 37.24
CA HIS A 655 -20.53 -52.86 38.46
C HIS A 655 -19.45 -51.74 38.42
N LYS A 656 -19.08 -51.24 39.62
CA LYS A 656 -17.77 -50.68 40.05
C LYS A 656 -17.19 -49.44 39.33
N SER A 657 -16.59 -48.56 40.16
CA SER A 657 -15.91 -47.32 39.78
C SER A 657 -14.45 -47.32 40.25
N CYS A 658 -13.53 -46.74 39.48
CA CYS A 658 -12.26 -46.22 39.98
C CYS A 658 -11.73 -45.09 39.07
N GLY A 659 -10.76 -44.30 39.56
CA GLY A 659 -10.23 -43.12 38.86
C GLY A 659 -9.22 -43.42 37.73
N PRO A 660 -8.68 -42.37 37.08
CA PRO A 660 -7.69 -42.53 36.01
C PRO A 660 -6.36 -43.10 36.55
N PRO A 661 -5.68 -43.99 35.81
CA PRO A 661 -4.44 -44.61 36.25
C PRO A 661 -3.21 -43.67 36.13
N PRO A 662 -2.30 -43.66 37.10
CA PRO A 662 -0.98 -43.02 36.99
C PRO A 662 0.04 -43.92 36.25
N PRO A 663 1.20 -43.37 35.84
CA PRO A 663 2.27 -44.17 35.22
C PRO A 663 3.06 -45.02 36.23
N PRO A 664 3.41 -46.28 35.90
CA PRO A 664 4.31 -47.12 36.70
C PRO A 664 5.81 -46.92 36.31
N PRO A 665 6.74 -46.79 37.28
CA PRO A 665 8.18 -46.65 37.04
C PRO A 665 8.92 -48.03 37.26
N PRO A 666 10.26 -48.13 37.44
CA PRO A 666 11.06 -49.31 37.03
C PRO A 666 11.41 -50.31 38.16
N VAL A 667 12.05 -51.45 37.82
CA VAL A 667 13.14 -52.06 38.64
C VAL A 667 14.00 -53.11 37.90
N ARG A 668 15.28 -53.12 38.32
CA ARG A 668 16.50 -53.89 38.00
C ARG A 668 16.40 -55.44 37.96
N ARG A 669 17.34 -56.10 37.22
CA ARG A 669 18.46 -56.97 37.73
C ARG A 669 19.20 -57.71 36.58
N GLU A 670 20.52 -57.53 36.41
CA GLU A 670 21.69 -58.34 36.88
C GLU A 670 22.12 -59.52 35.95
N GLU A 671 23.24 -59.32 35.21
CA GLU A 671 24.38 -60.21 34.83
C GLU A 671 24.26 -61.73 34.49
N PRO A 672 25.29 -62.40 33.88
CA PRO A 672 26.56 -61.98 33.23
C PRO A 672 26.59 -62.49 31.74
N PRO A 673 27.53 -63.29 31.15
CA PRO A 673 29.01 -63.42 31.26
C PRO A 673 29.83 -63.48 29.92
N ALA A 674 30.93 -62.71 29.88
CA ALA A 674 32.29 -63.04 29.38
C ALA A 674 32.61 -63.62 27.96
N LYS A 675 33.38 -62.83 27.18
CA LYS A 675 34.71 -63.12 26.53
C LYS A 675 35.11 -61.95 25.59
N GLY A 676 36.33 -61.41 25.51
CA GLY A 676 37.53 -61.53 26.36
C GLY A 676 38.84 -61.18 25.60
N ARG A 677 39.80 -60.47 26.27
CA ARG A 677 41.20 -60.12 25.83
C ARG A 677 41.36 -58.99 24.77
N THR A 678 42.41 -58.14 24.75
CA THR A 678 43.38 -57.61 25.78
C THR A 678 44.19 -56.42 25.20
N VAL A 679 44.93 -55.67 26.05
CA VAL A 679 46.04 -54.72 25.74
C VAL A 679 45.62 -53.30 25.23
N ALA A 680 46.41 -52.23 25.41
CA ALA A 680 46.73 -51.48 26.65
C ALA A 680 47.62 -50.24 26.36
N VAL A 681 47.85 -49.41 27.39
CA VAL A 681 48.90 -48.36 27.55
C VAL A 681 48.67 -46.98 26.91
N ALA A 682 48.92 -45.97 27.75
CA ALA A 682 48.58 -44.56 27.69
C ALA A 682 49.64 -43.62 27.06
N LYS A 683 49.19 -42.37 26.74
CA LYS A 683 49.87 -41.05 26.86
C LYS A 683 51.33 -40.86 26.38
N ALA A 684 51.57 -39.84 25.52
CA ALA A 684 52.22 -38.55 25.89
C ALA A 684 52.68 -37.70 24.67
N GLU A 685 52.80 -36.38 24.86
CA GLU A 685 53.56 -35.42 24.02
C GLU A 685 55.05 -35.34 24.50
N PRO A 686 56.02 -34.48 24.00
CA PRO A 686 55.91 -33.33 23.07
C PRO A 686 57.12 -33.00 22.11
N LYS A 687 56.95 -31.94 21.29
CA LYS A 687 57.93 -30.89 20.81
C LYS A 687 59.23 -31.20 20.01
N LEU A 688 59.40 -30.41 18.92
CA LEU A 688 60.61 -29.76 18.34
C LEU A 688 61.46 -30.41 17.20
N THR A 689 62.31 -29.57 16.58
CA THR A 689 62.99 -29.58 15.24
C THR A 689 64.45 -30.13 15.30
N PRO A 690 65.37 -30.10 14.25
CA PRO A 690 65.35 -29.50 12.88
C PRO A 690 66.08 -30.24 11.67
N ALA A 691 65.74 -29.84 10.41
CA ALA A 691 66.56 -29.68 9.14
C ALA A 691 67.57 -30.79 8.64
N PRO A 692 68.34 -30.68 7.49
CA PRO A 692 68.35 -29.72 6.34
C PRO A 692 68.57 -30.31 4.87
N ARG A 693 68.53 -29.45 3.81
CA ARG A 693 69.15 -29.55 2.42
C ARG A 693 68.63 -30.60 1.37
N SER A 694 68.77 -30.48 0.02
CA SER A 694 68.99 -29.35 -0.96
C SER A 694 69.06 -29.80 -2.47
N GLN A 695 68.92 -28.86 -3.46
CA GLN A 695 69.32 -28.92 -4.93
C GLN A 695 68.38 -29.64 -5.96
N SER A 696 68.31 -29.37 -7.31
CA SER A 696 68.65 -28.18 -8.18
C SER A 696 68.28 -28.31 -9.71
N ARG A 697 67.76 -27.23 -10.37
CA ARG A 697 68.01 -26.66 -11.77
C ARG A 697 68.03 -27.54 -13.09
N PRO A 698 68.16 -27.01 -14.36
CA PRO A 698 67.82 -25.70 -15.01
C PRO A 698 67.29 -25.69 -16.51
N THR A 699 67.08 -24.48 -17.08
CA THR A 699 67.08 -24.02 -18.53
C THR A 699 65.85 -24.25 -19.47
N GLY A 700 65.49 -23.31 -20.38
CA GLY A 700 65.98 -21.91 -20.55
C GLY A 700 65.42 -21.09 -21.74
N GLY A 701 65.34 -19.74 -21.58
CA GLY A 701 64.95 -18.69 -22.56
C GLY A 701 63.97 -17.64 -21.95
N SER A 702 63.43 -16.61 -22.63
CA SER A 702 63.87 -15.65 -23.68
C SER A 702 62.70 -14.67 -24.01
N SER A 703 62.81 -13.41 -24.49
CA SER A 703 63.90 -12.39 -24.54
C SER A 703 63.42 -11.04 -25.15
N ALA A 704 63.92 -9.88 -24.66
CA ALA A 704 63.85 -8.50 -25.26
C ALA A 704 62.47 -7.76 -25.31
N SER A 705 62.34 -6.41 -25.20
CA SER A 705 63.27 -5.26 -24.96
C SER A 705 62.48 -3.97 -24.55
N ALA A 706 63.05 -2.78 -24.29
CA ALA A 706 63.98 -2.33 -23.22
C ALA A 706 64.18 -0.76 -23.24
N ASN A 707 64.89 -0.19 -22.23
CA ASN A 707 65.33 1.23 -21.99
C ASN A 707 64.48 2.04 -20.98
N ARG A 708 64.98 2.92 -20.09
CA ARG A 708 66.30 3.46 -19.59
C ARG A 708 66.00 4.17 -18.23
N ARG A 709 66.87 4.63 -17.30
CA ARG A 709 68.33 4.74 -16.99
C ARG A 709 68.42 4.95 -15.44
N GLY A 710 69.53 5.13 -14.70
CA GLY A 710 70.99 5.12 -14.93
C GLY A 710 71.75 5.62 -13.67
N ALA A 711 72.97 5.13 -13.38
CA ALA A 711 73.75 5.46 -12.15
C ALA A 711 75.29 5.32 -12.31
N VAL A 712 76.08 5.92 -11.38
CA VAL A 712 77.56 6.18 -11.39
C VAL A 712 78.01 6.48 -9.91
N LYS A 713 79.18 6.14 -9.29
CA LYS A 713 80.43 5.37 -9.59
C LYS A 713 81.02 4.72 -8.28
N GLN A 714 82.34 4.77 -8.03
CA GLN A 714 83.12 4.33 -6.85
C GLN A 714 84.31 5.28 -6.55
N THR A 715 84.95 5.16 -5.38
CA THR A 715 86.21 5.84 -4.95
C THR A 715 87.48 5.13 -5.51
N PRO A 716 88.73 5.61 -5.28
CA PRO A 716 89.43 5.76 -3.98
C PRO A 716 89.66 7.25 -3.59
N THR A 717 90.14 7.65 -2.39
CA THR A 717 90.86 6.97 -1.28
C THR A 717 90.28 7.28 0.13
N THR A 718 90.76 6.54 1.15
CA THR A 718 90.80 6.85 2.62
C THR A 718 89.52 6.93 3.49
N SER A 719 89.38 5.90 4.35
CA SER A 719 88.91 5.86 5.77
C SER A 719 87.42 6.02 6.22
N SER A 720 87.00 5.04 7.05
CA SER A 720 85.95 5.02 8.11
C SER A 720 84.58 4.34 7.86
N GLN A 721 83.88 3.88 8.92
CA GLN A 721 83.03 2.66 8.90
C GLN A 721 81.59 2.74 9.52
N ARG A 722 80.77 1.70 9.19
CA ARG A 722 79.88 0.84 10.05
C ARG A 722 78.34 1.08 10.20
N LYS A 723 77.58 -0.02 9.94
CA LYS A 723 76.33 -0.53 10.60
C LYS A 723 74.99 0.26 10.45
N ARG A 724 73.76 -0.28 10.69
CA ARG A 724 73.13 -1.66 10.62
C ARG A 724 71.65 -1.58 11.11
N ALA A 725 70.72 -2.38 10.54
CA ALA A 725 69.39 -2.77 11.12
C ALA A 725 68.34 -1.64 11.34
N ALA A 726 67.08 -1.87 11.76
CA ALA A 726 66.04 -2.88 11.43
C ALA A 726 64.66 -2.50 12.09
N GLN A 727 63.58 -3.20 11.73
CA GLN A 727 62.36 -3.60 12.50
C GLN A 727 61.64 -2.66 13.53
N GLU A 728 60.30 -2.60 13.37
CA GLU A 728 59.23 -2.73 14.41
C GLU A 728 58.94 -1.63 15.48
N GLU A 729 57.70 -1.70 16.01
CA GLU A 729 57.16 -1.06 17.25
C GLU A 729 57.03 0.49 17.25
N LEU A 730 56.22 1.19 18.07
CA LEU A 730 55.05 0.85 18.93
C LEU A 730 54.14 2.10 19.13
N SER A 731 53.17 2.03 20.04
CA SER A 731 52.22 3.09 20.45
C SER A 731 52.61 3.83 21.74
N GLU A 732 52.23 5.11 21.86
CA GLU A 732 51.88 5.92 23.06
C GLU A 732 51.54 7.35 22.51
N GLU A 733 50.46 8.07 22.88
CA GLU A 733 50.07 8.68 24.17
C GLU A 733 51.07 9.74 24.67
N GLU A 734 50.72 11.00 25.01
CA GLU A 734 49.51 11.81 24.77
C GLU A 734 49.87 13.33 24.83
N GLU A 735 48.99 14.21 25.33
CA GLU A 735 49.20 15.63 25.77
C GLU A 735 49.38 16.77 24.73
N ASP A 736 48.24 17.48 24.50
CA ASP A 736 48.01 18.90 24.86
C ASP A 736 48.40 20.12 23.98
N GLU A 737 47.94 21.28 24.47
CA GLU A 737 47.45 22.49 23.79
C GLU A 737 48.55 23.52 23.40
N GLU A 738 48.25 24.39 22.42
CA GLU A 738 48.30 25.87 22.58
C GLU A 738 47.76 26.62 21.34
N ASP A 739 46.61 27.30 21.53
CA ASP A 739 46.35 28.74 21.38
C ASP A 739 46.67 29.64 20.13
N GLU A 740 46.04 30.84 20.18
CA GLU A 740 46.33 32.15 19.52
C GLU A 740 46.14 32.36 17.99
N GLU A 741 45.01 33.02 17.64
CA GLU A 741 44.89 34.40 17.06
C GLU A 741 45.75 34.88 15.83
N VAL A 742 45.58 36.18 15.50
CA VAL A 742 46.23 37.01 14.44
C VAL A 742 45.81 36.70 12.98
N GLN A 743 45.08 37.53 12.21
CA GLN A 743 44.78 38.97 12.13
C GLN A 743 45.73 39.84 11.26
N GLU A 744 45.26 40.18 10.05
CA GLU A 744 45.65 41.39 9.30
C GLU A 744 44.47 41.85 8.40
N SER A 745 44.33 43.11 7.96
CA SER A 745 44.53 44.44 8.59
C SER A 745 43.93 45.52 7.64
N ARG A 746 44.04 46.82 8.00
CA ARG A 746 43.51 48.04 7.32
C ARG A 746 42.03 48.37 7.58
N GLU A 747 41.61 49.62 7.80
CA GLU A 747 42.34 50.88 8.11
C GLU A 747 41.35 51.89 8.75
N GLU A 748 41.92 53.00 9.21
CA GLU A 748 41.41 54.21 9.89
C GLU A 748 40.15 54.91 9.28
N GLU A 749 39.52 55.96 9.85
CA GLU A 749 39.86 56.86 10.99
C GLU A 749 38.56 57.40 11.69
N ALA A 750 38.63 58.44 12.54
CA ALA A 750 37.55 58.85 13.44
C ALA A 750 37.17 60.35 13.45
N HIS A 751 35.84 60.62 13.54
CA HIS A 751 35.23 61.86 14.08
C HIS A 751 35.49 63.17 13.27
N PRO A 752 35.04 64.41 13.66
CA PRO A 752 34.22 64.83 14.82
C PRO A 752 33.02 65.81 14.56
N ARG A 753 32.07 65.88 15.53
CA ARG A 753 31.19 67.05 15.88
C ARG A 753 30.10 67.46 14.84
N LYS A 754 28.98 68.15 15.15
CA LYS A 754 28.58 69.05 16.27
C LYS A 754 27.03 69.23 16.36
N THR A 755 26.52 69.84 17.46
CA THR A 755 25.19 70.53 17.66
C THR A 755 23.86 69.72 17.61
N LYS A 756 23.10 69.61 18.72
CA LYS A 756 21.92 70.43 19.20
C LYS A 756 20.55 70.01 18.56
N THR A 757 19.37 69.99 19.23
CA THR A 757 18.92 70.54 20.54
C THR A 757 17.65 69.84 21.08
N ALA A 758 17.46 69.80 22.42
CA ALA A 758 16.19 69.71 23.18
C ALA A 758 15.22 68.49 22.98
N ALA A 759 14.42 68.00 23.93
CA ALA A 759 14.32 68.06 25.42
C ALA A 759 13.20 67.04 25.86
N GLU A 760 12.87 66.66 27.11
CA GLU A 760 13.33 66.97 28.48
C GLU A 760 12.95 65.82 29.48
N LYS A 761 12.85 66.10 30.79
CA LYS A 761 12.04 65.45 31.88
C LYS A 761 11.73 63.94 31.80
N ARG A 762 12.38 63.09 32.65
CA ARG A 762 12.12 62.81 34.10
C ARG A 762 10.95 61.83 34.34
N GLY A 763 11.03 60.81 35.21
CA GLY A 763 12.08 60.37 36.15
C GLY A 763 12.11 58.81 36.29
N LYS A 764 13.18 58.18 36.81
CA LYS A 764 13.56 58.03 38.24
C LYS A 764 12.49 57.26 39.07
N THR A 765 12.80 56.21 39.85
CA THR A 765 14.12 55.65 40.27
C THR A 765 14.00 54.25 40.93
N ALA A 766 15.04 53.41 40.79
CA ALA A 766 15.75 52.65 41.87
C ALA A 766 15.00 51.59 42.74
N LEU A 767 15.60 50.53 43.33
CA LEU A 767 16.96 49.93 43.28
C LEU A 767 16.97 48.51 43.93
N LYS A 768 17.99 47.68 43.61
CA LYS A 768 18.56 46.57 44.45
C LYS A 768 17.67 45.32 44.70
N LYS A 769 18.18 44.09 44.47
CA LYS A 769 18.91 43.15 45.39
C LYS A 769 18.04 42.62 46.55
N SER A 770 18.10 41.34 46.98
CA SER A 770 19.01 40.21 46.66
C SER A 770 18.41 38.84 47.06
N GLU A 771 19.13 37.73 46.79
CA GLU A 771 18.89 36.39 47.39
C GLU A 771 18.84 36.40 48.93
N PRO A 772 18.35 35.32 49.61
CA PRO A 772 19.31 34.30 50.06
C PRO A 772 18.83 32.82 50.20
N LYS A 773 19.70 31.89 49.76
CA LYS A 773 20.23 30.69 50.45
C LYS A 773 19.33 29.74 51.30
N ARG A 774 19.22 28.52 50.77
CA ARG A 774 19.01 27.16 51.35
C ARG A 774 19.59 26.83 52.76
N ALA A 775 18.79 26.20 53.62
CA ALA A 775 19.16 25.30 54.75
C ALA A 775 17.93 24.41 55.15
N LYS A 776 18.01 23.06 55.19
CA LYS A 776 18.21 22.16 56.37
C LYS A 776 17.12 22.28 57.48
N VAL A 777 16.59 21.21 58.11
CA VAL A 777 17.17 19.87 58.41
C VAL A 777 16.12 18.77 58.80
N THR A 778 16.52 17.47 58.76
CA THR A 778 15.94 16.22 59.34
C THR A 778 14.50 15.73 59.06
N GLU A 779 14.41 14.46 58.60
CA GLU A 779 13.77 13.25 59.20
C GLU A 779 12.55 13.41 60.16
N VAL A 780 11.56 12.48 60.23
CA VAL A 780 11.68 11.07 60.68
C VAL A 780 10.50 10.18 60.19
N ARG A 781 10.80 8.88 59.94
CA ARG A 781 10.00 7.61 60.13
C ARG A 781 8.57 7.69 60.73
N ALA A 782 7.62 6.76 60.51
CA ALA A 782 7.57 5.46 59.80
C ALA A 782 6.12 4.91 59.64
N GLN A 783 5.97 3.78 58.93
CA GLN A 783 4.95 2.70 59.15
C GLN A 783 3.44 3.07 58.89
N THR A 784 2.49 2.14 58.61
CA THR A 784 2.46 0.66 58.52
C THR A 784 1.26 0.20 57.66
N ALA A 785 1.36 -0.98 57.00
CA ALA A 785 0.31 -2.03 56.82
C ALA A 785 -1.07 -1.66 56.22
N GLU A 786 -1.99 -2.57 55.88
CA GLU A 786 -2.01 -3.89 55.21
C GLU A 786 -3.45 -4.11 54.68
N GLY A 787 -3.69 -5.05 53.75
CA GLY A 787 -5.06 -5.51 53.46
C GLY A 787 -5.31 -5.97 52.02
N SER A 788 -5.61 -7.27 51.84
CA SER A 788 -5.94 -7.88 50.55
C SER A 788 -7.34 -8.50 50.55
N VAL A 789 -8.03 -8.45 49.41
CA VAL A 789 -9.07 -9.43 49.03
C VAL A 789 -8.89 -9.78 47.55
N VAL A 790 -9.07 -11.05 47.21
CA VAL A 790 -8.87 -11.64 45.87
C VAL A 790 -10.19 -12.22 45.35
N MET A 791 -10.40 -12.25 44.03
CA MET A 791 -11.35 -13.19 43.43
C MET A 791 -10.87 -13.68 42.04
N GLU A 792 -10.72 -14.99 41.89
CA GLU A 792 -10.33 -15.69 40.65
C GLU A 792 -11.52 -16.49 40.10
N VAL A 793 -11.73 -16.47 38.77
CA VAL A 793 -12.54 -17.49 38.07
C VAL A 793 -11.87 -17.83 36.73
N ARG A 794 -11.66 -19.13 36.46
CA ARG A 794 -11.08 -19.64 35.21
C ARG A 794 -12.17 -20.06 34.20
N PRO A 795 -11.91 -19.96 32.88
CA PRO A 795 -12.76 -20.55 31.86
C PRO A 795 -12.51 -22.07 31.70
N SER A 796 -13.41 -22.77 31.01
CA SER A 796 -13.20 -24.13 30.51
C SER A 796 -14.10 -24.40 29.30
N PHE A 797 -13.53 -24.97 28.24
CA PHE A 797 -14.24 -25.41 27.04
C PHE A 797 -13.60 -26.69 26.46
N ARG A 798 -14.39 -27.47 25.72
CA ARG A 798 -13.92 -28.51 24.79
C ARG A 798 -14.65 -28.35 23.45
N PHE A 799 -13.95 -28.68 22.36
CA PHE A 799 -14.47 -28.73 20.98
C PHE A 799 -15.37 -29.98 20.77
N LEU A 800 -16.05 -30.28 19.64
CA LEU A 800 -15.90 -30.06 18.17
C LEU A 800 -17.31 -30.18 17.50
N PRO A 801 -17.52 -30.11 16.17
CA PRO A 801 -16.88 -29.34 15.06
C PRO A 801 -17.92 -28.63 14.13
N LEU A 802 -17.48 -28.29 12.90
CA LEU A 802 -18.22 -28.09 11.62
C LEU A 802 -18.51 -26.65 11.09
N SER A 803 -17.90 -26.42 9.91
CA SER A 803 -18.41 -25.70 8.73
C SER A 803 -18.35 -24.16 8.64
N ARG A 804 -17.97 -23.73 7.41
CA ARG A 804 -17.86 -22.36 6.88
C ARG A 804 -19.08 -21.48 7.18
N ASP A 805 -18.82 -20.21 7.53
CA ASP A 805 -19.65 -19.05 7.18
C ASP A 805 -18.92 -17.73 7.56
N LEU A 806 -18.33 -17.02 6.60
CA LEU A 806 -17.74 -15.68 6.82
C LEU A 806 -17.95 -14.74 5.62
N CYS A 807 -19.06 -14.00 5.63
CA CYS A 807 -19.19 -12.71 4.97
C CYS A 807 -20.02 -11.78 5.86
N GLY A 808 -19.43 -10.64 6.27
CA GLY A 808 -20.13 -9.57 6.98
C GLY A 808 -19.84 -8.23 6.30
N VAL A 809 -20.86 -7.61 5.71
CA VAL A 809 -20.79 -6.30 5.06
C VAL A 809 -22.01 -5.47 5.49
N PRO A 810 -21.87 -4.18 5.86
CA PRO A 810 -23.01 -3.39 6.34
C PRO A 810 -24.10 -3.15 5.27
N PRO A 811 -25.40 -3.06 5.62
CA PRO A 811 -26.51 -3.09 4.65
C PRO A 811 -26.65 -1.89 3.70
N VAL A 812 -25.79 -0.88 3.76
CA VAL A 812 -25.94 0.40 3.04
C VAL A 812 -25.19 0.44 1.69
N LEU A 813 -24.51 -0.65 1.30
CA LEU A 813 -23.72 -0.72 0.07
C LEU A 813 -24.28 -1.68 -1.01
N ALA A 814 -25.26 -2.53 -0.69
CA ALA A 814 -25.77 -3.57 -1.60
C ALA A 814 -26.39 -3.03 -2.92
N ASP A 815 -26.88 -1.79 -2.93
CA ASP A 815 -27.46 -1.15 -4.12
C ASP A 815 -26.42 -0.51 -5.06
N LYS A 816 -25.15 -0.36 -4.65
CA LYS A 816 -24.12 0.24 -5.53
C LYS A 816 -23.76 -0.70 -6.68
N GLY A 817 -23.65 -0.13 -7.87
CA GLY A 817 -23.29 -0.86 -9.10
C GLY A 817 -24.48 -1.49 -9.84
N LEU A 818 -25.71 -1.40 -9.30
CA LEU A 818 -26.91 -1.84 -10.00
C LEU A 818 -27.12 -1.05 -11.31
N LEU A 819 -27.46 -1.78 -12.38
CA LEU A 819 -27.89 -1.23 -13.66
C LEU A 819 -29.38 -0.86 -13.61
N VAL A 820 -29.68 0.37 -14.02
CA VAL A 820 -31.01 0.97 -13.96
C VAL A 820 -31.25 1.84 -15.18
N GLU A 821 -32.52 2.01 -15.55
CA GLU A 821 -32.94 3.09 -16.45
C GLU A 821 -33.64 4.17 -15.64
N VAL A 822 -33.31 5.43 -15.92
CA VAL A 822 -33.92 6.61 -15.33
C VAL A 822 -34.56 7.47 -16.41
N LYS A 823 -35.77 7.95 -16.15
CA LYS A 823 -36.53 8.81 -17.06
C LYS A 823 -36.09 10.26 -16.91
N VAL A 824 -35.65 10.88 -18.01
CA VAL A 824 -35.25 12.29 -18.07
C VAL A 824 -35.95 12.93 -19.28
N ASN A 825 -36.62 14.07 -19.08
CA ASN A 825 -37.34 14.80 -20.14
C ASN A 825 -38.32 13.94 -20.97
N LYS A 826 -38.91 12.92 -20.34
CA LYS A 826 -39.81 11.86 -20.87
C LYS A 826 -39.13 10.67 -21.57
N GLU A 827 -37.85 10.75 -21.91
CA GLU A 827 -37.06 9.65 -22.49
C GLU A 827 -36.38 8.81 -21.39
N TRP A 828 -35.97 7.58 -21.71
CA TRP A 828 -35.29 6.67 -20.76
C TRP A 828 -33.79 6.60 -21.06
N PHE A 829 -32.95 6.67 -20.02
CA PHE A 829 -31.50 6.63 -20.14
C PHE A 829 -30.91 5.57 -19.19
N THR A 830 -30.05 4.71 -19.72
CA THR A 830 -29.33 3.67 -18.97
C THR A 830 -28.20 4.25 -18.13
N GLY A 831 -28.06 3.73 -16.91
CA GLY A 831 -27.01 4.15 -15.99
C GLY A 831 -26.78 3.18 -14.84
N ARG A 832 -25.80 3.52 -14.00
CA ARG A 832 -25.40 2.74 -12.83
C ARG A 832 -25.53 3.52 -11.54
N VAL A 833 -25.99 2.84 -10.48
CA VAL A 833 -26.10 3.41 -9.13
C VAL A 833 -24.70 3.61 -8.53
N ALA A 834 -24.18 4.82 -8.66
CA ALA A 834 -22.84 5.22 -8.20
C ALA A 834 -22.79 5.57 -6.70
N ALA A 835 -23.90 6.03 -6.15
CA ALA A 835 -24.07 6.28 -4.71
C ALA A 835 -25.49 5.95 -4.24
N VAL A 836 -25.61 5.66 -2.95
CA VAL A 836 -26.85 5.28 -2.26
C VAL A 836 -26.91 6.12 -0.99
N GLU A 837 -28.06 6.73 -0.72
CA GLU A 837 -28.30 7.58 0.45
C GLU A 837 -29.66 7.20 1.05
N ALA A 838 -29.68 6.78 2.32
CA ALA A 838 -30.90 6.35 2.99
C ALA A 838 -31.35 7.40 4.01
N ASN A 839 -32.50 8.02 3.77
CA ASN A 839 -33.22 8.83 4.75
C ASN A 839 -34.28 7.98 5.44
N LYS A 840 -34.76 8.41 6.62
CA LYS A 840 -35.68 7.66 7.50
C LYS A 840 -37.03 7.21 6.88
N GLN A 841 -37.33 7.63 5.65
CA GLN A 841 -38.57 7.28 4.91
C GLN A 841 -38.33 6.91 3.43
N SER A 842 -37.10 7.02 2.89
CA SER A 842 -36.82 6.68 1.50
C SER A 842 -35.32 6.49 1.21
N ILE A 843 -35.01 5.62 0.26
CA ILE A 843 -33.66 5.41 -0.27
C ILE A 843 -33.53 6.19 -1.59
N ARG A 844 -32.45 6.97 -1.73
CA ARG A 844 -32.08 7.67 -2.96
C ARG A 844 -30.87 7.00 -3.62
N TRP A 845 -30.92 6.91 -4.94
CA TRP A 845 -29.84 6.43 -5.79
C TRP A 845 -29.28 7.59 -6.60
N LYS A 846 -27.95 7.73 -6.64
CA LYS A 846 -27.27 8.59 -7.61
C LYS A 846 -26.91 7.76 -8.82
N VAL A 847 -27.67 7.91 -9.90
CA VAL A 847 -27.45 7.19 -11.14
C VAL A 847 -26.52 8.00 -12.02
N LYS A 848 -25.40 7.42 -12.43
CA LYS A 848 -24.50 7.96 -13.45
C LYS A 848 -24.86 7.30 -14.78
N PHE A 849 -25.14 8.10 -15.81
CA PHE A 849 -25.56 7.57 -17.11
C PHE A 849 -24.37 6.98 -17.88
N ASP A 850 -24.60 5.85 -18.56
CA ASP A 850 -23.57 5.16 -19.34
C ASP A 850 -23.35 5.84 -20.72
N TYR A 851 -24.36 6.53 -21.25
CA TYR A 851 -24.28 7.36 -22.46
C TYR A 851 -25.10 8.66 -22.31
N VAL A 852 -24.62 9.77 -22.85
CA VAL A 852 -25.25 11.10 -22.73
C VAL A 852 -25.30 11.78 -24.10
N PRO A 853 -26.43 11.74 -24.83
CA PRO A 853 -26.51 12.22 -26.22
C PRO A 853 -26.40 13.74 -26.40
N THR A 854 -26.73 14.54 -25.38
CA THR A 854 -26.85 16.01 -25.48
C THR A 854 -26.23 16.73 -24.28
N THR A 855 -25.63 17.90 -24.53
CA THR A 855 -24.95 18.73 -23.52
C THR A 855 -25.87 19.33 -22.45
N SER A 856 -27.19 19.28 -22.65
CA SER A 856 -28.22 19.70 -21.68
C SER A 856 -28.61 18.62 -20.66
N THR A 857 -28.15 17.37 -20.85
CA THR A 857 -28.51 16.25 -19.97
C THR A 857 -27.42 16.02 -18.92
N PRO A 858 -27.71 16.07 -17.60
CA PRO A 858 -26.69 15.93 -16.57
C PRO A 858 -26.10 14.51 -16.54
N ARG A 859 -24.77 14.41 -16.39
CA ARG A 859 -24.04 13.12 -16.40
C ARG A 859 -24.42 12.18 -15.25
N ASP A 860 -24.96 12.73 -14.17
CA ASP A 860 -25.51 11.98 -13.05
C ASP A 860 -26.76 12.67 -12.45
N ARG A 861 -27.74 11.87 -12.00
CA ARG A 861 -29.01 12.33 -11.43
C ARG A 861 -29.31 11.55 -10.15
N TRP A 862 -29.79 12.27 -9.12
CA TRP A 862 -30.38 11.64 -7.93
C TRP A 862 -31.85 11.29 -8.19
N VAL A 863 -32.25 10.09 -7.83
CA VAL A 863 -33.62 9.56 -7.95
C VAL A 863 -34.00 8.75 -6.72
N VAL A 864 -35.29 8.49 -6.51
CA VAL A 864 -35.79 7.69 -5.38
C VAL A 864 -35.94 6.23 -5.81
N LYS A 865 -35.44 5.29 -5.01
CA LYS A 865 -35.58 3.85 -5.24
C LYS A 865 -37.07 3.48 -5.25
N GLY A 866 -37.58 3.08 -6.42
CA GLY A 866 -38.98 2.69 -6.60
C GLY A 866 -39.96 3.79 -7.01
N SER A 867 -39.49 4.98 -7.46
CA SER A 867 -40.38 5.93 -8.15
C SER A 867 -40.63 5.54 -9.62
N GLU A 868 -41.72 6.04 -10.20
CA GLU A 868 -42.08 5.80 -11.62
C GLU A 868 -41.05 6.35 -12.63
N GLU A 869 -40.09 7.16 -12.18
CA GLU A 869 -38.95 7.62 -12.99
C GLU A 869 -37.80 6.61 -13.05
N VAL A 870 -37.84 5.48 -12.34
CA VAL A 870 -36.72 4.55 -12.20
C VAL A 870 -37.18 3.10 -12.36
N ARG A 871 -36.48 2.34 -13.22
CA ARG A 871 -36.65 0.88 -13.29
C ARG A 871 -35.31 0.16 -13.23
N LEU A 872 -35.27 -0.97 -12.53
CA LEU A 872 -34.11 -1.86 -12.52
C LEU A 872 -34.03 -2.61 -13.85
N MET A 873 -32.83 -2.62 -14.45
CA MET A 873 -32.55 -3.51 -15.57
C MET A 873 -32.52 -4.94 -15.03
N ARG A 874 -33.41 -5.81 -15.53
CA ARG A 874 -33.22 -7.26 -15.35
C ARG A 874 -32.01 -7.69 -16.17
N PRO A 875 -31.18 -8.65 -15.70
CA PRO A 875 -30.25 -9.33 -16.59
C PRO A 875 -31.05 -9.99 -17.75
N PRO A 876 -30.50 -10.02 -18.98
CA PRO A 876 -31.23 -10.56 -20.12
C PRO A 876 -31.34 -12.09 -20.01
N SER A 877 -32.52 -12.59 -19.66
CA SER A 877 -32.92 -13.94 -20.02
C SER A 877 -33.06 -14.03 -21.55
N PRO A 878 -32.62 -15.13 -22.20
CA PRO A 878 -32.73 -15.26 -23.65
C PRO A 878 -34.22 -15.33 -24.05
N VAL A 879 -34.60 -14.53 -25.06
CA VAL A 879 -35.93 -14.54 -25.67
C VAL A 879 -35.77 -15.07 -27.11
N PRO A 880 -36.65 -15.97 -27.60
CA PRO A 880 -36.45 -16.61 -28.90
C PRO A 880 -36.61 -15.64 -30.07
N GLN A 881 -35.90 -15.91 -31.17
CA GLN A 881 -36.23 -15.35 -32.47
C GLN A 881 -37.33 -16.18 -33.13
N SER A 882 -38.33 -15.49 -33.67
CA SER A 882 -39.29 -15.99 -34.66
C SER A 882 -39.29 -15.03 -35.86
N PRO A 883 -39.51 -15.51 -37.09
CA PRO A 883 -39.31 -14.73 -38.32
C PRO A 883 -40.47 -13.77 -38.62
N ASP A 884 -40.38 -13.15 -39.81
CA ASP A 884 -41.39 -12.33 -40.50
C ASP A 884 -41.61 -10.90 -39.93
N THR A 885 -41.79 -9.85 -40.75
CA THR A 885 -41.77 -9.74 -42.23
C THR A 885 -41.40 -8.31 -42.61
N ARG A 886 -40.67 -8.10 -43.72
CA ARG A 886 -40.83 -6.92 -44.62
C ARG A 886 -40.31 -7.17 -46.04
N GLU A 887 -41.23 -6.99 -46.98
CA GLU A 887 -41.06 -6.59 -48.39
C GLU A 887 -40.19 -5.32 -48.54
N GLU A 888 -39.67 -4.89 -49.71
CA GLU A 888 -39.56 -5.43 -51.09
C GLU A 888 -38.57 -4.50 -51.84
N VAL A 889 -37.58 -5.03 -52.58
CA VAL A 889 -36.95 -4.36 -53.75
C VAL A 889 -36.38 -5.41 -54.71
N GLU A 890 -36.55 -5.19 -56.02
CA GLU A 890 -35.98 -5.95 -57.14
C GLU A 890 -34.43 -5.98 -57.11
N ALA A 891 -33.66 -7.05 -57.39
CA ALA A 891 -33.70 -8.14 -58.38
C ALA A 891 -32.83 -7.89 -59.64
N GLU A 892 -31.64 -8.51 -59.72
CA GLU A 892 -31.16 -9.19 -60.95
C GLU A 892 -29.93 -10.10 -60.73
N ARG A 893 -29.95 -11.27 -61.42
CA ARG A 893 -28.85 -12.22 -61.77
C ARG A 893 -28.61 -13.45 -60.89
N ALA A 894 -28.79 -14.61 -61.54
CA ALA A 894 -28.45 -15.95 -61.07
C ALA A 894 -26.98 -16.32 -61.44
N PRO A 895 -26.46 -17.49 -60.99
CA PRO A 895 -26.76 -18.72 -61.74
C PRO A 895 -27.02 -20.00 -60.91
N ALA A 896 -27.86 -20.86 -61.49
CA ALA A 896 -27.80 -22.33 -61.53
C ALA A 896 -27.29 -23.17 -60.34
N THR A 897 -28.23 -23.91 -59.74
CA THR A 897 -28.21 -25.39 -59.64
C THR A 897 -27.04 -26.12 -58.94
N MET A 898 -27.34 -26.71 -57.78
CA MET A 898 -27.18 -28.17 -57.53
C MET A 898 -27.92 -28.58 -56.25
N GLU A 899 -28.82 -29.57 -56.35
CA GLU A 899 -29.37 -30.26 -55.17
C GLU A 899 -28.59 -31.54 -54.87
N PRO A 900 -28.38 -31.90 -53.59
CA PRO A 900 -27.99 -33.24 -53.17
C PRO A 900 -29.21 -34.09 -52.75
N ASP A 901 -29.26 -35.33 -53.24
CA ASP A 901 -30.37 -36.28 -53.07
C ASP A 901 -30.56 -36.80 -51.63
N THR A 902 -31.76 -37.28 -51.29
CA THR A 902 -32.21 -37.58 -49.91
C THR A 902 -32.45 -39.06 -49.63
N THR A 903 -31.41 -39.90 -49.75
CA THR A 903 -31.52 -41.35 -49.47
C THR A 903 -30.40 -41.92 -48.56
N GLN A 904 -30.47 -41.69 -47.25
CA GLN A 904 -29.89 -42.59 -46.22
C GLN A 904 -30.74 -42.62 -44.94
N PRO A 905 -31.29 -43.78 -44.51
CA PRO A 905 -32.14 -43.87 -43.31
C PRO A 905 -31.37 -44.14 -41.99
N GLY A 906 -30.04 -43.97 -41.96
CA GLY A 906 -29.19 -44.41 -40.83
C GLY A 906 -29.03 -43.39 -39.69
N THR A 907 -28.94 -42.10 -39.99
CA THR A 907 -28.41 -41.09 -39.05
C THR A 907 -29.38 -40.61 -37.97
N SER A 908 -30.68 -40.87 -38.11
CA SER A 908 -31.69 -40.32 -37.20
C SER A 908 -31.66 -40.93 -35.79
N ARG A 909 -31.22 -42.18 -35.64
CA ARG A 909 -31.36 -42.92 -34.37
C ARG A 909 -30.28 -42.58 -33.35
N GLU A 910 -29.02 -42.51 -33.77
CA GLU A 910 -27.90 -42.18 -32.87
C GLU A 910 -28.02 -40.76 -32.29
N VAL A 911 -28.56 -39.82 -33.09
CA VAL A 911 -28.87 -38.46 -32.63
C VAL A 911 -29.98 -38.47 -31.58
N LEU A 912 -31.02 -39.29 -31.75
CA LEU A 912 -32.11 -39.44 -30.78
C LEU A 912 -31.62 -40.07 -29.46
N ASP A 913 -30.82 -41.13 -29.54
CA ASP A 913 -30.25 -41.80 -28.36
C ASP A 913 -29.28 -40.86 -27.60
N SER A 914 -28.49 -40.05 -28.31
CA SER A 914 -27.65 -39.00 -27.72
C SER A 914 -28.47 -37.91 -27.01
N LEU A 915 -29.56 -37.45 -27.63
CA LEU A 915 -30.48 -36.47 -27.04
C LEU A 915 -31.17 -37.01 -25.77
N VAL A 916 -31.56 -38.29 -25.77
CA VAL A 916 -32.09 -39.00 -24.60
C VAL A 916 -31.09 -39.00 -23.44
N VAL A 917 -29.82 -39.34 -23.69
CA VAL A 917 -28.76 -39.32 -22.66
C VAL A 917 -28.54 -37.90 -22.12
N MET A 918 -28.55 -36.89 -22.99
CA MET A 918 -28.45 -35.48 -22.58
C MET A 918 -29.64 -35.06 -21.70
N MET A 919 -30.87 -35.44 -22.05
CA MET A 919 -32.08 -35.08 -21.32
C MET A 919 -32.16 -35.75 -19.94
N ARG A 920 -31.80 -37.03 -19.81
CA ARG A 920 -31.66 -37.72 -18.50
C ARG A 920 -30.61 -37.04 -17.62
N THR A 921 -29.49 -36.62 -18.21
CA THR A 921 -28.40 -35.93 -17.50
C THR A 921 -28.83 -34.54 -17.01
N PHE A 922 -29.52 -33.78 -17.85
CA PHE A 922 -30.08 -32.47 -17.51
C PHE A 922 -31.08 -32.57 -16.36
N LEU A 923 -32.04 -33.50 -16.43
CA LEU A 923 -32.99 -33.76 -15.34
C LEU A 923 -32.26 -34.07 -14.03
N ARG A 924 -31.31 -35.03 -14.03
CA ARG A 924 -30.52 -35.40 -12.84
C ARG A 924 -29.80 -34.23 -12.16
N TYR A 925 -29.43 -33.19 -12.90
CA TYR A 925 -28.74 -32.03 -12.34
C TYR A 925 -29.69 -31.13 -11.53
N PHE A 926 -30.92 -30.93 -12.01
CA PHE A 926 -31.92 -30.03 -11.41
C PHE A 926 -33.00 -30.77 -10.59
N PHE A 927 -32.64 -31.85 -9.91
CA PHE A 927 -33.62 -32.71 -9.22
C PHE A 927 -34.20 -32.05 -7.94
N PRO A 928 -35.53 -31.81 -7.85
CA PRO A 928 -36.17 -31.30 -6.63
C PRO A 928 -36.13 -32.34 -5.50
N PRO A 929 -35.92 -31.96 -4.21
CA PRO A 929 -35.74 -32.93 -3.12
C PRO A 929 -36.85 -33.97 -2.94
N ASP A 930 -38.10 -33.62 -3.26
CA ASP A 930 -39.30 -34.45 -3.03
C ASP A 930 -40.12 -34.68 -4.33
N PHE A 931 -39.47 -34.74 -5.51
CA PHE A 931 -40.21 -34.91 -6.76
C PHE A 931 -40.90 -36.28 -6.89
N ARG A 932 -42.09 -36.30 -7.51
CA ARG A 932 -42.97 -37.48 -7.64
C ARG A 932 -42.35 -38.68 -8.37
N ILE A 933 -41.38 -38.43 -9.24
CA ILE A 933 -40.63 -39.47 -9.97
C ILE A 933 -39.22 -39.54 -9.34
N PRO A 934 -38.84 -40.66 -8.70
CA PRO A 934 -37.51 -40.86 -8.13
C PRO A 934 -36.35 -40.58 -9.11
N LYS A 935 -35.23 -40.10 -8.56
CA LYS A 935 -34.03 -39.76 -9.33
C LYS A 935 -33.40 -40.95 -10.06
N ASP A 936 -33.66 -42.16 -9.57
CA ASP A 936 -33.13 -43.39 -10.14
C ASP A 936 -33.95 -43.85 -11.36
N ASP A 937 -35.28 -43.72 -11.33
CA ASP A 937 -36.18 -44.09 -12.44
C ASP A 937 -35.93 -43.24 -13.70
N VAL A 938 -35.53 -41.98 -13.52
CA VAL A 938 -35.12 -41.07 -14.63
C VAL A 938 -33.94 -41.63 -15.44
N ASN A 939 -33.13 -42.56 -14.89
CA ASN A 939 -32.06 -43.19 -15.67
C ASN A 939 -32.57 -44.25 -16.65
N THR A 940 -33.73 -44.86 -16.37
CA THR A 940 -34.28 -46.00 -17.12
C THR A 940 -35.39 -45.62 -18.11
N MET A 941 -36.04 -44.47 -17.94
CA MET A 941 -37.12 -43.99 -18.83
C MET A 941 -36.72 -44.00 -20.32
N THR A 942 -37.58 -44.59 -21.14
CA THR A 942 -37.49 -44.60 -22.61
C THR A 942 -37.59 -43.20 -23.24
N ALA A 943 -37.30 -43.09 -24.54
CA ALA A 943 -37.43 -41.82 -25.27
C ALA A 943 -38.86 -41.26 -25.20
N GLU A 944 -39.86 -42.13 -25.31
CA GLU A 944 -41.29 -41.78 -25.28
C GLU A 944 -41.72 -41.30 -23.89
N GLU A 945 -41.26 -41.95 -22.82
CA GLU A 945 -41.50 -41.54 -21.43
C GLU A 945 -40.80 -40.22 -21.07
N LEU A 946 -39.63 -39.93 -21.64
CA LEU A 946 -38.94 -38.64 -21.48
C LEU A 946 -39.64 -37.50 -22.23
N ILE A 947 -40.22 -37.77 -23.41
CA ILE A 947 -41.08 -36.80 -24.12
C ILE A 947 -42.36 -36.53 -23.32
N ALA A 948 -42.90 -37.53 -22.64
CA ALA A 948 -44.06 -37.40 -21.75
C ALA A 948 -43.73 -36.86 -20.33
N PHE A 949 -42.46 -36.57 -20.03
CA PHE A 949 -42.04 -36.17 -18.69
C PHE A 949 -42.64 -34.82 -18.29
N PRO A 950 -43.17 -34.64 -17.06
CA PRO A 950 -43.82 -33.40 -16.61
C PRO A 950 -42.83 -32.27 -16.27
N MET A 951 -42.04 -31.85 -17.27
CA MET A 951 -40.97 -30.84 -17.19
C MET A 951 -41.40 -29.55 -16.45
N LYS A 952 -42.64 -29.11 -16.68
CA LYS A 952 -43.19 -27.89 -16.06
C LYS A 952 -43.38 -28.02 -14.55
N GLU A 953 -43.95 -29.15 -14.09
CA GLU A 953 -44.15 -29.41 -12.66
C GLU A 953 -42.80 -29.66 -11.96
N TYR A 954 -41.87 -30.31 -12.66
CA TYR A 954 -40.51 -30.57 -12.20
C TYR A 954 -39.75 -29.28 -11.86
N PHE A 955 -39.64 -28.35 -12.82
CA PHE A 955 -38.96 -27.08 -12.58
C PHE A 955 -39.72 -26.17 -11.62
N GLN A 956 -41.06 -26.25 -11.56
CA GLN A 956 -41.83 -25.52 -10.56
C GLN A 956 -41.55 -26.02 -9.13
N GLN A 957 -41.38 -27.33 -8.91
CA GLN A 957 -40.96 -27.85 -7.60
C GLN A 957 -39.50 -27.52 -7.27
N TYR A 958 -38.60 -27.56 -8.27
CA TYR A 958 -37.21 -27.10 -8.09
C TYR A 958 -37.17 -25.62 -7.66
N GLU A 959 -37.94 -24.76 -8.33
CA GLU A 959 -38.02 -23.33 -8.02
C GLU A 959 -38.59 -23.09 -6.61
N LEU A 960 -39.68 -23.78 -6.23
CA LEU A 960 -40.26 -23.67 -4.88
C LEU A 960 -39.26 -24.12 -3.79
N GLY A 961 -38.49 -25.19 -4.04
CA GLY A 961 -37.40 -25.62 -3.15
C GLY A 961 -36.30 -24.55 -3.03
N LEU A 962 -35.89 -23.95 -4.14
CA LEU A 962 -34.89 -22.89 -4.18
C LEU A 962 -35.36 -21.61 -3.47
N GLN A 963 -36.60 -21.19 -3.70
CA GLN A 963 -37.24 -20.06 -3.03
C GLN A 963 -37.33 -20.29 -1.51
N SER A 964 -37.75 -21.49 -1.08
CA SER A 964 -37.79 -21.89 0.34
C SER A 964 -36.40 -21.82 0.99
N LEU A 965 -35.37 -22.34 0.30
CA LEU A 965 -33.98 -22.29 0.76
C LEU A 965 -33.48 -20.85 0.89
N CYS A 966 -33.70 -19.99 -0.11
CA CYS A 966 -33.35 -18.56 -0.05
C CYS A 966 -34.06 -17.84 1.09
N ASN A 967 -35.36 -18.07 1.28
CA ASN A 967 -36.13 -17.50 2.40
C ASN A 967 -35.57 -17.94 3.77
N SER A 968 -35.07 -19.18 3.88
CA SER A 968 -34.42 -19.69 5.10
C SER A 968 -33.08 -18.99 5.38
N TYR A 969 -32.25 -18.77 4.36
CA TYR A 969 -31.00 -18.03 4.49
C TYR A 969 -31.25 -16.56 4.85
N GLN A 970 -32.21 -15.91 4.19
CA GLN A 970 -32.57 -14.53 4.47
C GLN A 970 -33.12 -14.36 5.90
N SER A 971 -33.98 -15.29 6.36
CA SER A 971 -34.47 -15.31 7.75
C SER A 971 -33.33 -15.45 8.78
N ARG A 972 -32.31 -16.27 8.49
CA ARG A 972 -31.12 -16.42 9.36
C ARG A 972 -30.20 -15.20 9.30
N ALA A 973 -30.10 -14.52 8.15
CA ALA A 973 -29.38 -13.26 8.01
C ALA A 973 -30.06 -12.15 8.82
N ASP A 974 -31.36 -11.94 8.66
CA ASP A 974 -32.14 -10.94 9.38
C ASP A 974 -32.10 -11.12 10.91
N ALA A 975 -32.05 -12.36 11.39
CA ALA A 975 -31.88 -12.68 12.80
C ALA A 975 -30.45 -12.33 13.29
N ARG A 976 -29.41 -12.61 12.49
CA ARG A 976 -28.02 -12.21 12.79
C ARG A 976 -27.88 -10.67 12.80
N THR A 977 -28.49 -9.96 11.85
CA THR A 977 -28.45 -8.48 11.77
C THR A 977 -29.02 -7.84 13.03
N ARG A 978 -30.23 -8.22 13.45
CA ARG A 978 -30.86 -7.69 14.68
C ARG A 978 -29.99 -7.92 15.93
N ALA A 979 -29.41 -9.12 16.05
CA ALA A 979 -28.52 -9.46 17.16
C ALA A 979 -27.16 -8.72 17.14
N VAL A 980 -26.79 -8.08 16.02
CA VAL A 980 -25.65 -7.16 15.92
C VAL A 980 -26.08 -5.73 16.22
N GLU A 981 -27.25 -5.29 15.73
CA GLU A 981 -27.82 -3.96 16.03
C GLU A 981 -28.08 -3.77 17.53
N GLU A 982 -28.68 -4.76 18.20
CA GLU A 982 -28.87 -4.74 19.67
C GLU A 982 -27.54 -4.60 20.42
N LYS A 983 -26.48 -5.29 19.96
CA LYS A 983 -25.14 -5.17 20.55
C LYS A 983 -24.53 -3.79 20.29
N SER A 984 -24.66 -3.24 19.09
CA SER A 984 -24.19 -1.89 18.74
C SER A 984 -24.86 -0.84 19.62
N ASN A 985 -26.19 -0.90 19.73
CA ASN A 985 -26.98 -0.01 20.59
C ASN A 985 -26.55 -0.12 22.07
N SER A 986 -26.25 -1.33 22.56
CA SER A 986 -25.75 -1.55 23.92
C SER A 986 -24.33 -1.00 24.14
N ALA A 987 -23.50 -0.95 23.09
CA ALA A 987 -22.15 -0.38 23.14
C ALA A 987 -22.19 1.15 23.08
N GLU A 988 -23.01 1.74 22.21
CA GLU A 988 -23.24 3.19 22.16
C GLU A 988 -23.80 3.74 23.48
N ALA A 989 -24.72 3.02 24.12
CA ALA A 989 -25.25 3.41 25.43
C ALA A 989 -24.14 3.47 26.50
N ARG A 990 -23.24 2.47 26.53
CA ARG A 990 -22.09 2.43 27.46
C ARG A 990 -21.04 3.49 27.14
N LEU A 991 -20.86 3.83 25.86
CA LEU A 991 -19.96 4.90 25.43
C LEU A 991 -20.44 6.24 25.99
N ARG A 992 -21.72 6.60 25.77
CA ARG A 992 -22.30 7.84 26.33
C ARG A 992 -22.29 7.88 27.85
N GLU A 993 -22.55 6.75 28.51
CA GLU A 993 -22.46 6.65 29.98
C GLU A 993 -21.02 6.90 30.47
N SER A 994 -20.02 6.55 29.67
CA SER A 994 -18.59 6.77 29.98
C SER A 994 -18.16 8.20 29.64
N GLU A 995 -18.64 8.78 28.55
CA GLU A 995 -18.46 10.21 28.20
C GLU A 995 -19.07 11.13 29.29
N GLU A 996 -20.29 10.84 29.76
CA GLU A 996 -20.90 11.56 30.88
C GLU A 996 -20.12 11.45 32.18
N LYS A 997 -19.52 10.29 32.46
CA LYS A 997 -18.67 10.08 33.65
C LYS A 997 -17.36 10.84 33.53
N LEU A 998 -16.74 10.85 32.35
CA LEU A 998 -15.52 11.61 32.07
C LEU A 998 -15.77 13.12 32.21
N GLN A 999 -16.89 13.63 31.68
CA GLN A 999 -17.21 15.06 31.81
C GLN A 999 -17.43 15.46 33.28
N LYS A 1000 -18.15 14.64 34.05
CA LYS A 1000 -18.34 14.84 35.50
C LYS A 1000 -17.00 14.77 36.26
N LEU A 1001 -16.09 13.87 35.86
CA LEU A 1001 -14.75 13.77 36.43
C LEU A 1001 -13.92 15.03 36.14
N ARG A 1002 -13.87 15.48 34.88
CA ARG A 1002 -13.21 16.74 34.47
C ARG A 1002 -13.73 17.94 35.27
N THR A 1003 -15.06 18.12 35.35
CA THR A 1003 -15.68 19.19 36.14
C THR A 1003 -15.29 19.13 37.62
N ASN A 1004 -15.27 17.93 38.21
CA ASN A 1004 -14.84 17.74 39.60
C ASN A 1004 -13.35 18.05 39.81
N ILE A 1005 -12.48 17.73 38.83
CA ILE A 1005 -11.04 18.03 38.91
C ILE A 1005 -10.80 19.53 38.80
N VAL A 1006 -11.46 20.25 37.89
CA VAL A 1006 -11.38 21.74 37.83
C VAL A 1006 -11.79 22.36 39.17
N ALA A 1007 -12.91 21.91 39.73
CA ALA A 1007 -13.42 22.40 41.03
C ALA A 1007 -12.58 21.97 42.25
N LEU A 1008 -11.61 21.05 42.07
CA LEU A 1008 -10.58 20.70 43.04
C LEU A 1008 -9.32 21.55 42.85
N LEU A 1009 -8.84 21.68 41.61
CA LEU A 1009 -7.67 22.49 41.26
C LEU A 1009 -7.86 23.96 41.68
N GLN A 1010 -9.02 24.55 41.37
CA GLN A 1010 -9.40 25.92 41.79
C GLN A 1010 -9.51 26.12 43.32
N LYS A 1011 -9.48 25.04 44.12
CA LYS A 1011 -9.43 25.10 45.60
C LYS A 1011 -8.04 24.85 46.18
N VAL A 1012 -7.09 24.41 45.36
CA VAL A 1012 -5.71 24.11 45.76
C VAL A 1012 -4.75 25.19 45.24
N GLN A 1013 -5.07 25.83 44.12
CA GLN A 1013 -4.38 27.01 43.59
C GLN A 1013 -5.43 28.01 43.07
N GLU A 1014 -5.39 29.24 43.59
CA GLU A 1014 -6.42 30.26 43.33
C GLU A 1014 -6.29 30.92 41.94
N ASP A 1015 -5.13 30.79 41.28
CA ASP A 1015 -4.78 31.43 39.99
C ASP A 1015 -4.81 30.46 38.77
N ILE A 1016 -5.54 29.34 38.82
CA ILE A 1016 -5.69 28.41 37.66
C ILE A 1016 -6.86 28.85 36.76
N ASP A 1017 -6.53 29.30 35.54
CA ASP A 1017 -7.47 29.57 34.45
C ASP A 1017 -7.30 28.52 33.33
N ILE A 1018 -8.21 27.53 33.27
CA ILE A 1018 -8.26 26.46 32.26
C ILE A 1018 -9.61 26.55 31.57
N ASN A 1019 -9.62 26.76 30.24
CA ASN A 1019 -10.84 27.10 29.49
C ASN A 1019 -11.32 25.98 28.55
N THR A 1020 -10.55 24.90 28.38
CA THR A 1020 -10.94 23.74 27.56
C THR A 1020 -10.59 22.41 28.22
N ASP A 1021 -11.36 21.38 27.87
CA ASP A 1021 -11.12 19.99 28.29
C ASP A 1021 -9.75 19.47 27.82
N ASP A 1022 -9.27 19.90 26.65
CA ASP A 1022 -7.96 19.49 26.10
C ASP A 1022 -6.79 20.12 26.91
N GLU A 1023 -6.94 21.37 27.37
CA GLU A 1023 -5.98 22.00 28.28
C GLU A 1023 -5.98 21.34 29.66
N LEU A 1024 -7.17 20.96 30.16
CA LEU A 1024 -7.31 20.25 31.43
C LEU A 1024 -6.64 18.88 31.41
N ASP A 1025 -6.94 18.06 30.40
CA ASP A 1025 -6.35 16.73 30.26
C ASP A 1025 -4.82 16.81 30.08
N ALA A 1026 -4.32 17.79 29.31
CA ALA A 1026 -2.88 18.04 29.17
C ALA A 1026 -2.22 18.51 30.47
N TYR A 1027 -2.89 19.32 31.30
CA TYR A 1027 -2.40 19.73 32.61
C TYR A 1027 -2.38 18.56 33.61
N ILE A 1028 -3.38 17.67 33.55
CA ILE A 1028 -3.40 16.42 34.32
C ILE A 1028 -2.29 15.48 33.86
N GLU A 1029 -2.03 15.35 32.56
CA GLU A 1029 -0.93 14.53 32.02
C GLU A 1029 0.45 15.09 32.41
N ASP A 1030 0.62 16.42 32.41
CA ASP A 1030 1.84 17.09 32.89
C ASP A 1030 2.06 16.86 34.40
N LEU A 1031 1.01 16.92 35.22
CA LEU A 1031 1.06 16.57 36.66
C LEU A 1031 1.34 15.08 36.91
N LEU A 1032 0.78 14.16 36.11
CA LEU A 1032 1.00 12.72 36.25
C LEU A 1032 2.37 12.25 35.72
N THR A 1033 2.99 13.01 34.83
CA THR A 1033 4.34 12.72 34.30
C THR A 1033 5.44 13.42 35.09
N LYS A 1034 5.16 14.56 35.73
CA LYS A 1034 6.02 15.22 36.73
C LYS A 1034 5.68 14.74 38.15
N GLY A 1035 5.92 13.46 38.41
CA GLY A 1035 5.74 12.89 39.74
C GLY A 1035 6.82 13.33 40.73
N ASP A 1036 6.48 14.27 41.60
CA ASP A 1036 7.11 14.53 42.92
C ASP A 1036 6.32 13.80 44.03
#